data_AF-A0A8C6STD7-F1
#
_entry.id   AF-A0A8C6STD7-F1
#
_cell.length_a   1.000
_cell.length_b   1.000
_cell.length_c   1.000
_cell.angle_alpha   90.00
_cell.angle_beta   90.00
_cell.angle_gamma   90.00
#
_symmetry.space_group_name_H-M   'P 1'
#
loop_
_entity.id
_entity.type
_entity.pdbx_description
1 polymer ?
#
loop_
_entity_poly.entity_id
_entity_poly.type
_entity_poly.pdbx_seq_one_letter_code
_entity_poly.pdbx_strand_id
1 'polypeptide(L)'
;KALPLVNPLTILLLLFIYANSILSLRFVAGVIGRERIPTFERMLWRVCRGNVFLRQADIEDPLEDPTSGDQVHKSVFIIFFQGDQLKNRVKKICEGFRATLYPCPESPQERKEMLAGVNARIDDLQMVLNQTEDHRQRVLQAAAKTVRVWFIKVRKMKAIYHTLNLCNIDVTQKCLIAEIWCPVSDMDSIQFALRRGTEKSGSTVPSILNRMQTRQTPPTFNKTNKFTSGFQNIVDAYGIGNYREINPAPYTIITFPFLFAVMFGDLGHGVLMTCAALYLVLRESRLIAQKNDNEMFSMVFAGRYIILLMGIFSIYTGIIYNDCFSKSLNLFGSGWSVRPMFSPNGNWTFDTLNQSRVLQLDPAVDGVFKGPYPIGIDPIWNIATNKLTFLNSFKMKMSVILGVIHMLFGVALSLFNHLYFQKPLNIYFGFIPEIVFMSCLFGYLVIIIFYKWVSYTARTSRDAPSLLIAFINMFLFNYGDPTNKPLYTGQSVVQSFLVIIALACVPVMLVVKTLVLRRQHMWRRQLGTQNFGGIRVGNGPTEDEAGIIEHDQLAQQTEEEPEFNFTDEAVHQAIHTIEYCLGCISNTASYLRLWALSLAHAQLSEVLWTMVMHIGLSSKGFFGFLMLTIVFFFFAVLTVAILLIMEGLSAFLHALRLHWVEFQNKFYTGQGFKFLPFTFESILEGRFDE
;
A
#
# COMPACT_ATOMS: atom_id res chain seq x y z
N LYS A 1 41.86 -55.83 25.79
CA LYS A 1 41.75 -56.29 24.38
C LYS A 1 42.22 -55.12 23.50
N ALA A 2 43.32 -55.09 22.75
CA ALA A 2 44.50 -55.93 22.56
C ALA A 2 45.55 -55.00 21.88
N LEU A 3 46.86 -55.21 22.13
CA LEU A 3 47.97 -54.63 21.36
C LEU A 3 47.86 -54.98 19.83
N PRO A 4 48.72 -54.47 18.93
CA PRO A 4 49.15 -53.09 18.68
C PRO A 4 49.10 -52.77 17.15
N LEU A 5 48.72 -51.56 16.73
CA LEU A 5 49.06 -51.10 15.37
C LEU A 5 50.31 -50.21 15.49
N VAL A 6 51.45 -50.88 15.34
CA VAL A 6 52.75 -50.26 15.16
C VAL A 6 52.62 -49.27 13.99
N ASN A 7 52.68 -47.98 14.33
CA ASN A 7 52.61 -46.90 13.35
C ASN A 7 53.73 -47.11 12.32
N PRO A 8 53.47 -47.06 11.00
CA PRO A 8 54.53 -47.14 9.99
C PRO A 8 55.57 -46.03 10.16
N LEU A 9 55.22 -44.92 10.84
CA LEU A 9 56.15 -43.89 11.29
C LEU A 9 57.25 -44.39 12.24
N THR A 10 56.93 -45.31 13.16
CA THR A 10 57.88 -45.82 14.16
C THR A 10 58.92 -46.77 13.55
N ILE A 11 58.52 -47.59 12.58
CA ILE A 11 59.44 -48.47 11.85
C ILE A 11 60.34 -47.65 10.91
N LEU A 12 59.79 -46.60 10.28
CA LEU A 12 60.59 -45.68 9.47
C LEU A 12 61.56 -44.83 10.31
N LEU A 13 61.16 -44.42 11.53
CA LEU A 13 62.02 -43.70 12.49
C LEU A 13 63.17 -44.55 13.01
N LEU A 14 62.95 -45.85 13.25
CA LEU A 14 64.01 -46.79 13.66
C LEU A 14 65.04 -47.03 12.53
N LEU A 15 64.59 -47.09 11.27
CA LEU A 15 65.48 -47.08 10.10
C LEU A 15 66.20 -45.73 9.91
N PHE A 16 65.61 -44.63 10.35
CA PHE A 16 66.19 -43.27 10.27
C PHE A 16 67.25 -43.00 11.34
N ILE A 17 67.10 -43.54 12.55
CA ILE A 17 68.10 -43.43 13.62
C ILE A 17 69.41 -44.12 13.20
N TYR A 18 69.33 -45.21 12.45
CA TYR A 18 70.51 -45.90 11.89
C TYR A 18 71.15 -45.14 10.71
N ALA A 19 70.39 -44.32 9.98
CA ALA A 19 70.89 -43.55 8.83
C ALA A 19 71.52 -42.20 9.23
N ASN A 20 71.08 -41.59 10.34
CA ASN A 20 71.62 -40.33 10.84
C ASN A 20 73.07 -40.43 11.34
N SER A 21 73.58 -41.64 11.61
CA SER A 21 74.99 -41.86 11.92
C SER A 21 75.92 -41.70 10.70
N ILE A 22 75.40 -41.69 9.47
CA ILE A 22 76.23 -41.73 8.24
C ILE A 22 75.97 -40.54 7.29
N LEU A 23 74.84 -39.81 7.38
CA LEU A 23 74.57 -38.60 6.58
C LEU A 23 73.99 -37.46 7.45
N SER A 24 74.61 -36.27 7.44
CA SER A 24 74.11 -35.07 8.15
C SER A 24 72.93 -34.42 7.41
N LEU A 25 71.74 -35.02 7.49
CA LEU A 25 70.51 -34.48 6.91
C LEU A 25 69.89 -33.42 7.83
N ARG A 26 69.60 -32.23 7.28
CA ARG A 26 68.83 -31.17 7.97
C ARG A 26 67.38 -31.22 7.51
N PHE A 27 66.46 -30.83 8.38
CA PHE A 27 65.02 -30.78 8.04
C PHE A 27 64.36 -29.46 8.44
N VAL A 28 63.24 -29.16 7.78
CA VAL A 28 62.34 -28.04 8.11
C VAL A 28 60.91 -28.57 8.14
N ALA A 29 60.17 -28.23 9.18
CA ALA A 29 58.76 -28.59 9.35
C ALA A 29 57.88 -27.34 9.37
N GLY A 30 56.67 -27.46 8.81
CA GLY A 30 55.72 -26.36 8.76
C GLY A 30 54.31 -26.82 8.42
N VAL A 31 53.40 -25.84 8.38
CA VAL A 31 51.98 -26.05 8.09
C VAL A 31 51.59 -25.18 6.89
N ILE A 32 50.80 -25.74 5.98
CA ILE A 32 50.31 -25.07 4.76
C ILE A 32 48.84 -25.42 4.52
N GLY A 33 48.10 -24.53 3.86
CA GLY A 33 46.73 -24.83 3.41
C GLY A 33 46.69 -26.01 2.43
N ARG A 34 45.76 -26.93 2.63
CA ARG A 34 45.66 -28.18 1.86
C ARG A 34 45.52 -27.96 0.36
N GLU A 35 44.80 -26.91 -0.03
CA GLU A 35 44.63 -26.45 -1.42
C GLU A 35 45.96 -26.15 -2.15
N ARG A 36 46.99 -25.70 -1.43
CA ARG A 36 48.24 -25.21 -2.04
C ARG A 36 49.32 -26.28 -2.14
N ILE A 37 49.12 -27.44 -1.51
CA ILE A 37 50.10 -28.53 -1.44
C ILE A 37 50.54 -29.04 -2.82
N PRO A 38 49.64 -29.35 -3.78
CA PRO A 38 50.07 -29.88 -5.07
C PRO A 38 50.92 -28.88 -5.87
N THR A 39 50.69 -27.59 -5.67
CA THR A 39 51.47 -26.52 -6.32
C THR A 39 52.81 -26.31 -5.59
N PHE A 40 52.80 -26.40 -4.26
CA PHE A 40 53.98 -26.32 -3.42
C PHE A 40 54.99 -27.43 -3.73
N GLU A 41 54.53 -28.68 -3.82
CA GLU A 41 55.37 -29.84 -4.17
C GLU A 41 56.02 -29.67 -5.55
N ARG A 42 55.22 -29.29 -6.57
CA ARG A 42 55.71 -29.06 -7.93
C ARG A 42 56.77 -27.95 -7.98
N MET A 43 56.60 -26.87 -7.22
CA MET A 43 57.59 -25.78 -7.16
C MET A 43 58.87 -26.22 -6.46
N LEU A 44 58.75 -26.94 -5.35
CA LEU A 44 59.89 -27.48 -4.61
C LEU A 44 60.73 -28.43 -5.49
N TRP A 45 60.08 -29.34 -6.22
CA TRP A 45 60.73 -30.26 -7.15
C TRP A 45 61.49 -29.53 -8.26
N ARG A 46 60.87 -28.51 -8.88
CA ARG A 46 61.46 -27.74 -9.99
C ARG A 46 62.70 -26.95 -9.57
N VAL A 47 62.65 -26.27 -8.43
CA VAL A 47 63.76 -25.41 -7.96
C VAL A 47 64.92 -26.23 -7.40
N CYS A 48 64.61 -27.34 -6.70
CA CYS A 48 65.61 -28.17 -6.04
C CYS A 48 66.09 -29.35 -6.91
N ARG A 49 65.60 -29.49 -8.15
CA ARG A 49 65.99 -30.54 -9.12
C ARG A 49 65.92 -31.96 -8.54
N GLY A 50 64.95 -32.22 -7.67
CA GLY A 50 64.76 -33.53 -7.02
C GLY A 50 65.68 -33.84 -5.83
N ASN A 51 66.54 -32.92 -5.40
CA ASN A 51 67.48 -33.14 -4.28
C ASN A 51 66.85 -32.97 -2.88
N VAL A 52 65.53 -32.99 -2.78
CA VAL A 52 64.77 -32.67 -1.57
C VAL A 52 63.64 -33.67 -1.39
N PHE A 53 63.53 -34.23 -0.18
CA PHE A 53 62.47 -35.19 0.15
C PHE A 53 61.36 -34.49 0.96
N LEU A 54 60.14 -34.52 0.43
CA LEU A 54 58.94 -33.99 1.09
C LEU A 54 58.12 -35.15 1.69
N ARG A 55 57.66 -34.99 2.93
CA ARG A 55 56.62 -35.83 3.55
C ARG A 55 55.50 -34.92 4.03
N GLN A 56 54.25 -35.35 3.84
CA GLN A 56 53.08 -34.60 4.27
C GLN A 56 52.15 -35.48 5.12
N ALA A 57 51.45 -34.85 6.05
CA ALA A 57 50.41 -35.44 6.87
C ALA A 57 49.26 -34.43 7.01
N ASP A 58 48.04 -34.86 6.71
CA ASP A 58 46.86 -34.00 6.77
C ASP A 58 46.38 -33.86 8.23
N ILE A 59 45.96 -32.66 8.61
CA ILE A 59 45.26 -32.41 9.89
C ILE A 59 43.77 -32.67 9.63
N GLU A 60 43.15 -33.53 10.43
CA GLU A 60 41.74 -33.91 10.26
C GLU A 60 40.80 -32.74 10.57
N ASP A 61 41.04 -32.04 11.67
CA ASP A 61 40.22 -30.91 12.11
C ASP A 61 40.59 -29.60 11.37
N PRO A 62 39.59 -28.83 10.90
CA PRO A 62 39.84 -27.53 10.32
C PRO A 62 40.29 -26.54 11.40
N LEU A 63 41.27 -25.69 11.07
CA LEU A 63 41.79 -24.65 11.95
C LEU A 63 41.29 -23.29 11.48
N GLU A 64 40.90 -22.43 12.42
CA GLU A 64 40.53 -21.05 12.13
C GLU A 64 41.79 -20.25 11.74
N ASP A 65 41.74 -19.57 10.60
CA ASP A 65 42.84 -18.70 10.19
C ASP A 65 42.75 -17.36 10.95
N PRO A 66 43.80 -16.94 11.68
CA PRO A 66 43.72 -15.77 12.58
C PRO A 66 43.49 -14.44 11.85
N THR A 67 43.63 -14.39 10.52
CA THR A 67 43.42 -13.19 9.72
C THR A 67 42.10 -13.15 8.97
N SER A 68 41.53 -14.30 8.58
CA SER A 68 40.27 -14.35 7.84
C SER A 68 39.08 -14.83 8.67
N GLY A 69 39.34 -15.55 9.77
CA GLY A 69 38.29 -16.21 10.56
C GLY A 69 37.67 -17.42 9.86
N ASP A 70 38.20 -17.83 8.70
CA ASP A 70 37.69 -18.99 7.97
C ASP A 70 38.25 -20.29 8.55
N GLN A 71 37.41 -21.33 8.53
CA GLN A 71 37.84 -22.69 8.83
C GLN A 71 38.59 -23.27 7.64
N VAL A 72 39.90 -23.42 7.77
CA VAL A 72 40.78 -23.91 6.70
C VAL A 72 41.39 -25.24 7.09
N HIS A 73 41.28 -26.22 6.21
CA HIS A 73 42.04 -27.47 6.34
C HIS A 73 43.51 -27.21 6.01
N LYS A 74 44.36 -27.45 6.99
CA LYS A 74 45.81 -27.32 6.88
C LYS A 74 46.44 -28.72 6.90
N SER A 75 47.58 -28.87 6.26
CA SER A 75 48.40 -30.08 6.37
C SER A 75 49.81 -29.73 6.84
N VAL A 76 50.40 -30.65 7.59
CA VAL A 76 51.77 -30.60 8.04
C VAL A 76 52.67 -31.13 6.94
N PHE A 77 53.81 -30.48 6.73
CA PHE A 77 54.85 -30.96 5.83
C PHE A 77 56.21 -30.97 6.52
N ILE A 78 57.06 -31.91 6.12
CA ILE A 78 58.45 -32.03 6.55
C ILE A 78 59.31 -32.16 5.30
N ILE A 79 60.34 -31.32 5.21
CA ILE A 79 61.26 -31.25 4.08
C ILE A 79 62.66 -31.62 4.55
N PHE A 80 63.26 -32.65 3.96
CA PHE A 80 64.64 -33.05 4.20
C PHE A 80 65.54 -32.59 3.05
N PHE A 81 66.67 -31.97 3.38
CA PHE A 81 67.65 -31.49 2.40
C PHE A 81 69.07 -31.59 2.95
N GLN A 82 70.05 -31.60 2.04
CA GLN A 82 71.48 -31.64 2.38
C GLN A 82 72.16 -30.34 1.93
N GLY A 83 72.80 -29.63 2.85
CA GLY A 83 73.54 -28.39 2.58
C GLY A 83 72.77 -27.08 2.84
N ASP A 84 73.49 -26.04 3.24
CA ASP A 84 72.91 -24.78 3.72
C ASP A 84 72.36 -23.87 2.60
N GLN A 85 72.87 -23.99 1.37
CA GLN A 85 72.33 -23.24 0.23
C GLN A 85 70.89 -23.66 -0.11
N LEU A 86 70.57 -24.95 0.04
CA LEU A 86 69.23 -25.47 -0.18
C LEU A 86 68.26 -25.01 0.92
N LYS A 87 68.70 -24.92 2.18
CA LYS A 87 67.92 -24.38 3.30
C LYS A 87 67.33 -23.00 2.99
N ASN A 88 68.16 -22.09 2.48
CA ASN A 88 67.75 -20.72 2.16
C ASN A 88 66.77 -20.68 0.98
N ARG A 89 66.92 -21.56 -0.01
CA ARG A 89 65.96 -21.68 -1.13
C ARG A 89 64.61 -22.22 -0.66
N VAL A 90 64.61 -23.27 0.17
CA VAL A 90 63.38 -23.88 0.71
C VAL A 90 62.62 -22.88 1.59
N LYS A 91 63.30 -22.13 2.45
CA LYS A 91 62.67 -21.09 3.27
C LYS A 91 61.95 -20.03 2.44
N LYS A 92 62.59 -19.51 1.37
CA LYS A 92 61.98 -18.54 0.45
C LYS A 92 60.73 -19.09 -0.25
N ILE A 93 60.73 -20.38 -0.60
CA ILE A 93 59.55 -21.04 -1.18
C ILE A 93 58.44 -21.13 -0.13
N CYS A 94 58.76 -21.54 1.10
CA CYS A 94 57.78 -21.63 2.19
C CYS A 94 57.14 -20.25 2.48
N GLU A 95 57.94 -19.19 2.53
CA GLU A 95 57.45 -17.81 2.69
C GLU A 95 56.57 -17.38 1.51
N GLY A 96 56.96 -17.70 0.27
CA GLY A 96 56.19 -17.37 -0.93
C GLY A 96 54.80 -18.02 -0.98
N PHE A 97 54.66 -19.25 -0.45
CA PHE A 97 53.38 -19.94 -0.33
C PHE A 97 52.60 -19.61 0.95
N ARG A 98 53.13 -18.70 1.79
CA ARG A 98 52.59 -18.34 3.12
C ARG A 98 52.49 -19.53 4.08
N ALA A 99 53.47 -20.44 4.03
CA ALA A 99 53.57 -21.54 4.97
C ALA A 99 54.19 -21.05 6.30
N THR A 100 53.62 -21.47 7.43
CA THR A 100 54.15 -21.18 8.76
C THR A 100 55.17 -22.25 9.17
N LEU A 101 56.41 -21.85 9.41
CA LEU A 101 57.52 -22.74 9.78
C LEU A 101 57.69 -22.81 11.30
N TYR A 102 57.89 -24.01 11.84
CA TYR A 102 58.13 -24.22 13.27
C TYR A 102 59.54 -24.79 13.53
N PRO A 103 60.28 -24.26 14.52
CA PRO A 103 61.54 -24.85 14.94
C PRO A 103 61.27 -26.16 15.68
N CYS A 104 61.77 -27.28 15.17
CA CYS A 104 61.57 -28.60 15.76
C CYS A 104 62.93 -29.16 16.22
N PRO A 105 63.12 -29.52 17.51
CA PRO A 105 64.36 -30.09 18.01
C PRO A 105 64.72 -31.42 17.35
N GLU A 106 66.01 -31.67 17.16
CA GLU A 106 66.51 -32.89 16.51
C GLU A 106 66.40 -34.10 17.46
N SER A 107 66.68 -33.89 18.75
CA SER A 107 66.61 -34.93 19.78
C SER A 107 65.17 -35.38 20.08
N PRO A 108 64.88 -36.68 20.18
CA PRO A 108 63.58 -37.19 20.62
C PRO A 108 63.21 -36.78 22.07
N GLN A 109 64.20 -36.58 22.94
CA GLN A 109 63.96 -36.20 24.34
C GLN A 109 63.54 -34.72 24.45
N GLU A 110 64.26 -33.82 23.78
CA GLU A 110 63.94 -32.38 23.74
C GLU A 110 62.57 -32.12 23.09
N ARG A 111 62.17 -32.92 22.09
CA ARG A 111 60.82 -32.84 21.51
C ARG A 111 59.71 -33.17 22.51
N LYS A 112 59.90 -34.16 23.39
CA LYS A 112 58.92 -34.49 24.43
C LYS A 112 58.81 -33.37 25.46
N GLU A 113 59.93 -32.75 25.82
CA GLU A 113 59.96 -31.62 26.75
C GLU A 113 59.28 -30.38 26.16
N MET A 114 59.59 -30.03 24.90
CA MET A 114 58.93 -28.92 24.20
C MET A 114 57.42 -29.14 24.07
N LEU A 115 56.99 -30.38 23.77
CA LEU A 115 55.56 -30.71 23.68
C LEU A 115 54.87 -30.53 25.05
N ALA A 116 55.50 -30.96 26.14
CA ALA A 116 54.95 -30.75 27.48
C ALA A 116 54.83 -29.25 27.82
N GLY A 117 55.84 -28.44 27.48
CA GLY A 117 55.81 -26.99 27.68
C GLY A 117 54.76 -26.26 26.83
N VAL A 118 54.56 -26.68 25.57
CA VAL A 118 53.52 -26.12 24.69
C VAL A 118 52.13 -26.46 25.20
N ASN A 119 51.89 -27.69 25.64
CA ASN A 119 50.59 -28.09 26.20
C ASN A 119 50.25 -27.29 27.45
N ALA A 120 51.19 -27.11 28.38
CA ALA A 120 50.98 -26.27 29.56
C ALA A 120 50.61 -24.82 29.18
N ARG A 121 51.29 -24.26 28.16
CA ARG A 121 50.98 -22.91 27.68
C ARG A 121 49.62 -22.81 26.97
N ILE A 122 49.19 -23.86 26.27
CA ILE A 122 47.85 -23.93 25.66
C ILE A 122 46.80 -23.91 26.76
N ASP A 123 46.99 -24.70 27.82
CA ASP A 123 46.06 -24.74 28.96
C ASP A 123 45.96 -23.37 29.65
N ASP A 124 47.11 -22.70 29.88
CA ASP A 124 47.16 -21.34 30.44
C ASP A 124 46.42 -20.32 29.54
N LEU A 125 46.66 -20.36 28.23
CA LEU A 125 46.02 -19.46 27.27
C LEU A 125 44.51 -19.70 27.19
N GLN A 126 44.08 -20.96 27.24
CA GLN A 126 42.67 -21.31 27.24
C GLN A 126 41.98 -20.83 28.53
N MET A 127 42.66 -20.92 29.67
CA MET A 127 42.17 -20.34 30.92
C MET A 127 41.99 -18.82 30.82
N VAL A 128 42.98 -18.10 30.26
CA VAL A 128 42.87 -16.64 30.04
C VAL A 128 41.74 -16.32 29.05
N LEU A 129 41.63 -17.05 27.95
CA LEU A 129 40.58 -16.83 26.95
C LEU A 129 39.20 -16.96 27.58
N ASN A 130 38.95 -18.06 28.30
CA ASN A 130 37.68 -18.29 28.99
C ASN A 130 37.37 -17.16 29.99
N GLN A 131 38.36 -16.73 30.79
CA GLN A 131 38.18 -15.62 31.73
C GLN A 131 37.85 -14.29 31.03
N THR A 132 38.48 -14.00 29.90
CA THR A 132 38.20 -12.79 29.12
C THR A 132 36.83 -12.84 28.46
N GLU A 133 36.39 -14.01 27.98
CA GLU A 133 35.04 -14.20 27.44
C GLU A 133 33.98 -14.03 28.53
N ASP A 134 34.20 -14.62 29.70
CA ASP A 134 33.31 -14.47 30.85
C ASP A 134 33.24 -13.01 31.32
N HIS A 135 34.36 -12.30 31.31
CA HIS A 135 34.38 -10.87 31.60
C HIS A 135 33.61 -10.06 30.55
N ARG A 136 33.87 -10.31 29.26
CA ARG A 136 33.17 -9.68 28.13
C ARG A 136 31.68 -9.92 28.21
N GLN A 137 31.25 -11.14 28.50
CA GLN A 137 29.84 -11.51 28.60
C GLN A 137 29.16 -10.84 29.79
N ARG A 138 29.83 -10.74 30.95
CA ARG A 138 29.33 -9.97 32.10
C ARG A 138 29.14 -8.50 31.77
N VAL A 139 30.11 -7.87 31.10
CA VAL A 139 30.02 -6.47 30.67
C VAL A 139 28.90 -6.28 29.64
N LEU A 140 28.78 -7.18 28.66
CA LEU A 140 27.72 -7.14 27.66
C LEU A 140 26.33 -7.31 28.28
N GLN A 141 26.18 -8.20 29.26
CA GLN A 141 24.91 -8.37 29.98
C GLN A 141 24.55 -7.12 30.80
N ALA A 142 25.53 -6.49 31.44
CA ALA A 142 25.33 -5.24 32.17
C ALA A 142 24.93 -4.09 31.22
N ALA A 143 25.63 -3.95 30.10
CA ALA A 143 25.34 -2.95 29.07
C ALA A 143 23.98 -3.20 28.41
N ALA A 144 23.65 -4.44 28.04
CA ALA A 144 22.39 -4.78 27.38
C ALA A 144 21.16 -4.37 28.20
N LYS A 145 21.24 -4.40 29.53
CA LYS A 145 20.17 -3.95 30.43
C LYS A 145 19.91 -2.44 30.34
N THR A 146 20.95 -1.62 30.15
CA THR A 146 20.85 -0.15 30.20
C THR A 146 20.82 0.52 28.82
N VAL A 147 21.37 -0.14 27.79
CA VAL A 147 21.51 0.40 26.42
C VAL A 147 20.18 0.89 25.84
N ARG A 148 19.07 0.17 26.06
CA ARG A 148 17.74 0.62 25.59
C ARG A 148 17.35 1.98 26.18
N VAL A 149 17.61 2.19 27.47
CA VAL A 149 17.32 3.45 28.15
C VAL A 149 18.25 4.56 27.65
N TRP A 150 19.53 4.26 27.41
CA TRP A 150 20.47 5.23 26.86
C TRP A 150 20.06 5.70 25.45
N PHE A 151 19.67 4.77 24.57
CA PHE A 151 19.15 5.13 23.24
C PHE A 151 17.92 6.04 23.34
N ILE A 152 16.97 5.71 24.21
CA ILE A 152 15.78 6.54 24.43
C ILE A 152 16.17 7.96 24.87
N LYS A 153 17.11 8.09 25.82
CA LYS A 153 17.57 9.40 26.32
C LYS A 153 18.28 10.21 25.23
N VAL A 154 19.21 9.60 24.50
CA VAL A 154 19.98 10.26 23.44
C VAL A 154 19.07 10.68 22.28
N ARG A 155 18.11 9.83 21.85
CA ARG A 155 17.16 10.17 20.79
C ARG A 155 16.24 11.33 21.20
N LYS A 156 15.71 11.32 22.44
CA LYS A 156 14.92 12.43 22.96
C LYS A 156 15.72 13.72 23.01
N MET A 157 16.95 13.68 23.51
CA MET A 157 17.83 14.84 23.60
C MET A 157 18.19 15.38 22.22
N LYS A 158 18.54 14.52 21.26
CA LYS A 158 18.77 14.90 19.85
C LYS A 158 17.56 15.62 19.26
N ALA A 159 16.35 15.09 19.48
CA ALA A 159 15.14 15.69 18.97
C ALA A 159 14.85 17.06 19.60
N ILE A 160 15.06 17.21 20.92
CA ILE A 160 14.90 18.51 21.60
C ILE A 160 15.89 19.53 21.03
N TYR A 161 17.17 19.19 20.87
CA TYR A 161 18.15 20.11 20.29
C TYR A 161 17.85 20.43 18.83
N HIS A 162 17.35 19.47 18.06
CA HIS A 162 16.91 19.73 16.70
C HIS A 162 15.74 20.73 16.65
N THR A 163 14.76 20.61 17.56
CA THR A 163 13.67 21.58 17.67
C THR A 163 14.14 22.95 18.18
N LEU A 164 15.10 22.99 19.10
CA LEU A 164 15.70 24.25 19.56
C LEU A 164 16.43 24.98 18.42
N ASN A 165 17.05 24.24 17.50
CA ASN A 165 17.68 24.82 16.31
C ASN A 165 16.68 25.44 15.32
N LEU A 166 15.39 25.08 15.39
CA LEU A 166 14.32 25.70 14.60
C LEU A 166 13.79 26.99 15.22
N CYS A 167 14.15 27.29 16.48
CA CYS A 167 13.70 28.49 17.18
C CYS A 167 14.59 29.69 16.83
N ASN A 168 14.00 30.89 16.88
CA ASN A 168 14.77 32.12 16.75
C ASN A 168 15.38 32.50 18.11
N ILE A 169 16.61 33.01 18.10
CA ILE A 169 17.34 33.41 19.31
C ILE A 169 17.23 34.93 19.43
N ASP A 170 16.59 35.41 20.50
CA ASP A 170 16.65 36.82 20.86
C ASP A 170 17.95 37.10 21.62
N VAL A 171 18.84 37.83 20.96
CA VAL A 171 20.17 38.21 21.49
C VAL A 171 20.03 39.13 22.71
N THR A 172 18.92 39.88 22.82
CA THR A 172 18.74 40.89 23.87
C THR A 172 18.30 40.28 25.20
N GLN A 173 17.29 39.41 25.18
CA GLN A 173 16.74 38.79 26.40
C GLN A 173 17.29 37.40 26.69
N LYS A 174 18.17 36.86 25.82
CA LYS A 174 18.62 35.44 25.89
C LYS A 174 17.44 34.47 25.97
N CYS A 175 16.33 34.82 25.33
CA CYS A 175 15.13 34.00 25.22
C CYS A 175 15.02 33.40 23.83
N LEU A 176 14.28 32.30 23.72
CA LEU A 176 13.96 31.67 22.45
C LEU A 176 12.55 32.04 22.06
N ILE A 177 12.37 32.49 20.82
CA ILE A 177 11.08 32.79 20.22
C ILE A 177 10.77 31.66 19.24
N ALA A 178 9.61 31.04 19.43
CA ALA A 178 9.15 29.95 18.57
C ALA A 178 7.74 30.26 18.06
N GLU A 179 7.58 30.22 16.74
CA GLU A 179 6.27 30.28 16.09
C GLU A 179 5.80 28.86 15.85
N ILE A 180 4.63 28.51 16.42
CA ILE A 180 4.12 27.13 16.39
C ILE A 180 2.66 27.09 15.95
N TRP A 181 2.35 26.12 15.11
CA TRP A 181 0.97 25.74 14.81
C TRP A 181 0.45 24.83 15.92
N CYS A 182 -0.63 25.24 16.58
CA CYS A 182 -1.34 24.42 17.56
C CYS A 182 -2.85 24.42 17.33
N PRO A 183 -3.55 23.30 17.60
CA PRO A 183 -5.01 23.29 17.55
C PRO A 183 -5.61 24.25 18.57
N VAL A 184 -6.59 25.06 18.15
CA VAL A 184 -7.27 26.03 19.03
C VAL A 184 -7.96 25.34 20.21
N SER A 185 -8.42 24.09 20.06
CA SER A 185 -9.03 23.31 21.14
C SER A 185 -8.07 22.93 22.27
N ASP A 186 -6.77 22.84 21.97
CA ASP A 186 -5.78 22.25 22.89
C ASP A 186 -4.85 23.33 23.49
N MET A 187 -5.16 24.61 23.25
CA MET A 187 -4.36 25.76 23.70
C MET A 187 -4.19 25.79 25.23
N ASP A 188 -5.25 25.51 25.98
CA ASP A 188 -5.22 25.51 27.46
C ASP A 188 -4.33 24.39 28.01
N SER A 189 -4.33 23.23 27.34
CA SER A 189 -3.48 22.09 27.70
C SER A 189 -2.00 22.43 27.51
N ILE A 190 -1.66 23.12 26.43
CA ILE A 190 -0.28 23.59 26.16
C ILE A 190 0.15 24.62 27.20
N GLN A 191 -0.71 25.59 27.55
CA GLN A 191 -0.40 26.58 28.59
C GLN A 191 -0.15 25.92 29.95
N PHE A 192 -0.96 24.92 30.33
CA PHE A 192 -0.74 24.17 31.56
C PHE A 192 0.59 23.39 31.54
N ALA A 193 0.93 22.77 30.40
CA ALA A 193 2.20 22.07 30.23
C ALA A 193 3.41 23.02 30.33
N LEU A 194 3.31 24.22 29.76
CA LEU A 194 4.34 25.26 29.85
C LEU A 194 4.55 25.73 31.29
N ARG A 195 3.48 26.07 32.02
CA ARG A 195 3.55 26.47 33.44
C ARG A 195 4.24 25.41 34.29
N ARG A 196 3.85 24.14 34.12
CA ARG A 196 4.48 23.01 34.80
C ARG A 196 5.96 22.84 34.42
N GLY A 197 6.34 23.17 33.18
CA GLY A 197 7.72 23.17 32.72
C GLY A 197 8.57 24.22 33.43
N THR A 198 8.04 25.44 33.57
CA THR A 198 8.65 26.56 34.31
C THR A 198 8.82 26.25 35.80
N GLU A 199 7.79 25.69 36.44
CA GLU A 199 7.85 25.32 37.86
C GLU A 199 8.96 24.28 38.13
N LYS A 200 9.10 23.29 37.23
CA LYS A 200 10.13 22.25 37.35
C LYS A 200 11.54 22.75 37.07
N SER A 201 11.72 23.77 36.25
CA SER A 201 13.03 24.36 35.99
C SER A 201 13.49 25.28 37.12
N GLY A 202 12.59 25.65 38.05
CA GLY A 202 12.88 26.61 39.13
C GLY A 202 13.07 28.04 38.62
N SER A 203 12.71 28.31 37.35
CA SER A 203 12.78 29.66 36.78
C SER A 203 11.60 30.50 37.24
N THR A 204 11.84 31.75 37.59
CA THR A 204 10.80 32.74 37.91
C THR A 204 10.18 33.37 36.66
N VAL A 205 10.76 33.15 35.47
CA VAL A 205 10.29 33.74 34.22
C VAL A 205 9.13 32.90 33.66
N PRO A 206 7.89 33.44 33.58
CA PRO A 206 6.76 32.71 33.02
C PRO A 206 6.93 32.53 31.51
N SER A 207 6.59 31.35 31.01
CA SER A 207 6.47 31.13 29.56
C SER A 207 5.19 31.82 29.05
N ILE A 208 5.35 32.67 28.05
CA ILE A 208 4.25 33.43 27.45
C ILE A 208 3.82 32.74 26.16
N LEU A 209 2.51 32.52 25.98
CA LEU A 209 1.93 32.04 24.72
C LEU A 209 1.04 33.15 24.16
N ASN A 210 1.47 33.78 23.06
CA ASN A 210 0.71 34.80 22.37
C ASN A 210 0.05 34.25 21.10
N ARG A 211 -1.19 34.65 20.83
CA ARG A 211 -1.91 34.27 19.60
C ARG A 211 -1.63 35.32 18.52
N MET A 212 -0.91 34.93 17.48
CA MET A 212 -0.68 35.77 16.32
C MET A 212 -1.73 35.52 15.23
N GLN A 213 -2.11 36.58 14.51
CA GLN A 213 -2.90 36.47 13.29
C GLN A 213 -1.95 36.53 12.10
N THR A 214 -2.00 35.52 11.23
CA THR A 214 -1.18 35.44 10.02
C THR A 214 -2.05 35.09 8.82
N ARG A 215 -1.58 35.47 7.63
CA ARG A 215 -2.19 35.12 6.33
C ARG A 215 -1.67 33.80 5.77
N GLN A 216 -0.63 33.21 6.38
CA GLN A 216 -0.09 31.91 5.95
C GLN A 216 -1.13 30.80 6.11
N THR A 217 -1.14 29.85 5.17
CA THR A 217 -2.05 28.71 5.20
C THR A 217 -1.64 27.74 6.31
N PRO A 218 -2.49 27.52 7.33
CA PRO A 218 -2.18 26.57 8.40
C PRO A 218 -2.21 25.12 7.91
N PRO A 219 -1.49 24.20 8.58
CA PRO A 219 -1.54 22.78 8.27
C PRO A 219 -2.89 22.15 8.66
N THR A 220 -3.27 21.10 7.94
CA THR A 220 -4.52 20.36 8.15
C THR A 220 -4.32 19.24 9.17
N PHE A 221 -5.16 19.23 10.20
CA PHE A 221 -5.17 18.23 11.26
C PHE A 221 -6.52 17.54 11.36
N ASN A 222 -6.54 16.24 11.09
CA ASN A 222 -7.71 15.38 11.23
C ASN A 222 -7.56 14.49 12.47
N LYS A 223 -8.53 14.53 13.38
CA LYS A 223 -8.56 13.63 14.55
C LYS A 223 -8.83 12.20 14.08
N THR A 224 -7.85 11.32 14.25
CA THR A 224 -7.95 9.92 13.85
C THR A 224 -8.05 9.01 15.07
N ASN A 225 -8.88 7.98 14.96
CA ASN A 225 -8.96 6.87 15.90
C ASN A 225 -8.25 5.65 15.30
N LYS A 226 -8.03 4.60 16.11
CA LYS A 226 -7.48 3.32 15.62
C LYS A 226 -8.21 2.76 14.39
N PHE A 227 -9.51 3.01 14.28
CA PHE A 227 -10.36 2.58 13.17
C PHE A 227 -10.22 3.47 11.93
N THR A 228 -10.20 4.80 12.10
CA THR A 228 -10.22 5.75 10.97
C THR A 228 -8.84 6.05 10.40
N SER A 229 -7.76 5.75 11.13
CA SER A 229 -6.38 6.03 10.69
C SER A 229 -6.01 5.34 9.37
N GLY A 230 -6.44 4.09 9.16
CA GLY A 230 -6.19 3.37 7.92
C GLY A 230 -6.85 4.04 6.71
N PHE A 231 -8.12 4.43 6.84
CA PHE A 231 -8.84 5.14 5.78
C PHE A 231 -8.29 6.54 5.53
N GLN A 232 -7.89 7.26 6.58
CA GLN A 232 -7.27 8.57 6.45
C GLN A 232 -5.95 8.49 5.68
N ASN A 233 -5.10 7.50 5.97
CA ASN A 233 -3.84 7.33 5.26
C ASN A 233 -4.03 7.05 3.77
N ILE A 234 -5.09 6.33 3.37
CA ILE A 234 -5.43 6.11 1.96
C ILE A 234 -5.85 7.41 1.26
N VAL A 235 -6.59 8.27 1.96
CA VAL A 235 -6.98 9.58 1.45
C VAL A 235 -5.75 10.49 1.32
N ASP A 236 -4.94 10.57 2.38
CA ASP A 236 -3.75 11.43 2.45
C ASP A 236 -2.69 11.02 1.40
N ALA A 237 -2.67 9.75 0.99
CA ALA A 237 -1.75 9.25 -0.04
C ALA A 237 -2.00 9.83 -1.44
N TYR A 238 -3.23 10.28 -1.74
CA TYR A 238 -3.53 10.97 -3.00
C TYR A 238 -3.12 12.44 -2.95
N GLY A 239 -3.41 13.10 -1.83
CA GLY A 239 -3.08 14.50 -1.58
C GLY A 239 -3.64 14.91 -0.23
N ILE A 240 -3.03 15.91 0.39
CA ILE A 240 -3.43 16.39 1.71
C ILE A 240 -4.47 17.51 1.54
N GLY A 241 -5.55 17.45 2.32
CA GLY A 241 -6.67 18.38 2.17
C GLY A 241 -6.30 19.79 2.56
N ASN A 242 -6.90 20.78 1.90
CA ASN A 242 -6.73 22.18 2.26
C ASN A 242 -7.32 22.49 3.64
N TYR A 243 -6.88 23.59 4.25
CA TYR A 243 -7.32 23.96 5.58
C TYR A 243 -8.84 24.17 5.63
N ARG A 244 -9.51 23.41 6.49
CA ARG A 244 -10.98 23.37 6.67
C ARG A 244 -11.77 22.97 5.42
N GLU A 245 -11.16 22.25 4.49
CA GLU A 245 -11.85 21.55 3.41
C GLU A 245 -12.58 20.30 3.96
N ILE A 246 -13.66 19.87 3.29
CA ILE A 246 -14.36 18.63 3.63
C ILE A 246 -13.42 17.44 3.42
N ASN A 247 -13.19 16.69 4.50
CA ASN A 247 -12.43 15.46 4.46
C ASN A 247 -13.28 14.35 3.78
N PRO A 248 -12.78 13.68 2.72
CA PRO A 248 -13.48 12.55 2.11
C PRO A 248 -13.46 11.28 2.98
N ALA A 249 -12.57 11.19 3.97
CA ALA A 249 -12.35 9.99 4.78
C ALA A 249 -13.64 9.39 5.40
N PRO A 250 -14.53 10.17 6.03
CA PRO A 250 -15.76 9.63 6.62
C PRO A 250 -16.66 8.90 5.62
N TYR A 251 -16.71 9.38 4.37
CA TYR A 251 -17.49 8.75 3.32
C TYR A 251 -16.78 7.50 2.79
N THR A 252 -15.45 7.59 2.59
CA THR A 252 -14.64 6.45 2.14
C THR A 252 -14.72 5.25 3.08
N ILE A 253 -14.95 5.44 4.40
CA ILE A 253 -15.10 4.32 5.35
C ILE A 253 -16.16 3.31 4.88
N ILE A 254 -17.25 3.77 4.27
CA ILE A 254 -18.35 2.91 3.82
C ILE A 254 -18.35 2.72 2.30
N THR A 255 -18.15 3.78 1.52
CA THR A 255 -18.24 3.70 0.06
C THR A 255 -17.10 2.88 -0.54
N PHE A 256 -15.90 2.93 0.06
CA PHE A 256 -14.74 2.17 -0.45
C PHE A 256 -14.92 0.66 -0.32
N PRO A 257 -15.20 0.09 0.88
CA PRO A 257 -15.50 -1.33 1.00
C PRO A 257 -16.72 -1.77 0.20
N PHE A 258 -17.73 -0.90 0.03
CA PHE A 258 -18.91 -1.22 -0.75
C PHE A 258 -18.62 -1.36 -2.26
N LEU A 259 -17.89 -0.40 -2.87
CA LEU A 259 -17.49 -0.51 -4.27
C LEU A 259 -16.55 -1.69 -4.52
N PHE A 260 -15.65 -1.96 -3.57
CA PHE A 260 -14.84 -3.18 -3.59
C PHE A 260 -15.72 -4.44 -3.61
N ALA A 261 -16.72 -4.52 -2.73
CA ALA A 261 -17.61 -5.68 -2.63
C ALA A 261 -18.46 -5.90 -3.89
N VAL A 262 -18.78 -4.84 -4.65
CA VAL A 262 -19.48 -4.96 -5.94
C VAL A 262 -18.58 -5.64 -6.99
N MET A 263 -17.28 -5.35 -6.99
CA MET A 263 -16.28 -6.01 -7.84
C MET A 263 -15.99 -7.44 -7.35
N PHE A 264 -15.84 -7.61 -6.04
CA PHE A 264 -15.46 -8.85 -5.36
C PHE A 264 -16.66 -9.47 -4.63
N GLY A 265 -17.73 -9.73 -5.37
CA GLY A 265 -18.99 -10.23 -4.81
C GLY A 265 -19.06 -11.74 -4.83
N ASP A 266 -18.50 -12.39 -3.80
CA ASP A 266 -18.62 -13.83 -3.55
C ASP A 266 -18.75 -14.08 -2.04
N LEU A 267 -19.78 -14.81 -1.64
CA LEU A 267 -20.05 -15.14 -0.24
C LEU A 267 -18.90 -15.97 0.38
N GLY A 268 -18.38 -16.96 -0.35
CA GLY A 268 -17.33 -17.86 0.13
C GLY A 268 -16.01 -17.15 0.34
N HIS A 269 -15.56 -16.39 -0.67
CA HIS A 269 -14.35 -15.59 -0.56
C HIS A 269 -14.48 -14.47 0.50
N GLY A 270 -15.65 -13.82 0.58
CA GLY A 270 -15.94 -12.81 1.59
C GLY A 270 -15.85 -13.35 3.03
N VAL A 271 -16.33 -14.58 3.28
CA VAL A 271 -16.19 -15.25 4.58
C VAL A 271 -14.72 -15.52 4.90
N LEU A 272 -13.94 -16.05 3.95
CA LEU A 272 -12.50 -16.30 4.17
C LEU A 272 -11.73 -15.01 4.49
N MET A 273 -12.00 -13.93 3.75
CA MET A 273 -11.40 -12.62 3.97
C MET A 273 -11.78 -12.04 5.33
N THR A 274 -13.05 -12.14 5.73
CA THR A 274 -13.55 -11.67 7.03
C THR A 274 -12.89 -12.45 8.18
N CYS A 275 -12.78 -13.77 8.06
CA CYS A 275 -12.09 -14.61 9.06
C CYS A 275 -10.61 -14.23 9.20
N ALA A 276 -9.90 -13.99 8.09
CA ALA A 276 -8.51 -13.55 8.10
C ALA A 276 -8.35 -12.16 8.75
N ALA A 277 -9.24 -11.21 8.41
CA ALA A 277 -9.24 -9.88 9.01
C ALA A 277 -9.56 -9.92 10.51
N LEU A 278 -10.55 -10.73 10.91
CA LEU A 278 -10.91 -10.93 12.31
C LEU A 278 -9.74 -11.50 13.12
N TYR A 279 -8.98 -12.45 12.55
CA TYR A 279 -7.77 -12.98 13.17
C TYR A 279 -6.72 -11.88 13.44
N LEU A 280 -6.49 -10.98 12.49
CA LEU A 280 -5.58 -9.84 12.67
C LEU A 280 -6.06 -8.85 13.74
N VAL A 281 -7.37 -8.61 13.83
CA VAL A 281 -7.98 -7.72 14.83
C VAL A 281 -7.91 -8.33 16.23
N LEU A 282 -8.25 -9.62 16.38
CA LEU A 282 -8.25 -10.30 17.68
C LEU A 282 -6.85 -10.46 18.27
N ARG A 283 -5.81 -10.60 17.43
CA ARG A 283 -4.41 -10.73 17.86
C ARG A 283 -3.61 -9.42 17.82
N GLU A 284 -4.25 -8.24 17.83
CA GLU A 284 -3.54 -6.96 17.63
C GLU A 284 -2.39 -6.74 18.62
N SER A 285 -2.60 -7.04 19.91
CA SER A 285 -1.62 -6.77 20.97
C SER A 285 -0.34 -7.62 20.80
N ARG A 286 -0.49 -8.88 20.42
CA ARG A 286 0.63 -9.80 20.19
C ARG A 286 1.39 -9.44 18.90
N LEU A 287 0.68 -9.05 17.85
CA LEU A 287 1.28 -8.70 16.57
C LEU A 287 2.01 -7.35 16.61
N ILE A 288 1.52 -6.36 17.36
CA ILE A 288 2.23 -5.09 17.57
C ILE A 288 3.53 -5.31 18.36
N ALA A 289 3.52 -6.23 19.33
CA ALA A 289 4.71 -6.57 20.10
C ALA A 289 5.76 -7.34 19.28
N GLN A 290 5.33 -8.10 18.28
CA GLN A 290 6.19 -8.83 17.37
C GLN A 290 6.63 -7.90 16.25
N LYS A 291 7.79 -7.26 16.39
CA LYS A 291 8.39 -6.40 15.36
C LYS A 291 8.66 -7.26 14.11
N ASN A 292 7.75 -7.24 13.15
CA ASN A 292 7.86 -7.95 11.89
C ASN A 292 8.47 -7.02 10.84
N ASP A 293 9.57 -7.43 10.24
CA ASP A 293 10.29 -6.66 9.21
C ASP A 293 9.68 -6.82 7.81
N ASN A 294 8.66 -7.67 7.65
CA ASN A 294 7.99 -7.88 6.36
C ASN A 294 7.05 -6.70 6.03
N GLU A 295 7.44 -5.87 5.07
CA GLU A 295 6.67 -4.71 4.61
C GLU A 295 5.23 -5.05 4.20
N MET A 296 5.05 -6.15 3.45
CA MET A 296 3.71 -6.60 3.02
C MET A 296 2.80 -6.90 4.23
N PHE A 297 3.33 -7.52 5.27
CA PHE A 297 2.56 -7.80 6.48
C PHE A 297 2.24 -6.52 7.25
N SER A 298 3.19 -5.58 7.32
CA SER A 298 2.99 -4.26 7.94
C SER A 298 1.85 -3.49 7.27
N MET A 299 1.82 -3.47 5.92
CA MET A 299 0.76 -2.83 5.14
C MET A 299 -0.61 -3.45 5.41
N VAL A 300 -0.70 -4.79 5.37
CA VAL A 300 -1.95 -5.52 5.66
C VAL A 300 -2.42 -5.30 7.10
N PHE A 301 -1.48 -5.25 8.05
CA PHE A 301 -1.79 -5.02 9.47
C PHE A 301 -2.29 -3.60 9.73
N ALA A 302 -1.70 -2.60 9.07
CA ALA A 302 -2.19 -1.22 9.10
C ALA A 302 -3.62 -1.10 8.55
N GLY A 303 -3.95 -1.89 7.51
CA GLY A 303 -5.26 -1.95 6.87
C GLY A 303 -6.29 -2.91 7.48
N ARG A 304 -6.06 -3.48 8.68
CA ARG A 304 -6.91 -4.58 9.22
C ARG A 304 -8.41 -4.29 9.29
N TYR A 305 -8.80 -3.06 9.65
CA TYR A 305 -10.21 -2.66 9.71
C TYR A 305 -10.83 -2.45 8.32
N ILE A 306 -10.02 -2.07 7.34
CA ILE A 306 -10.45 -1.89 5.95
C ILE A 306 -10.79 -3.26 5.36
N ILE A 307 -9.89 -4.24 5.52
CA ILE A 307 -10.10 -5.63 5.06
C ILE A 307 -11.31 -6.26 5.76
N LEU A 308 -11.52 -5.98 7.05
CA LEU A 308 -12.69 -6.45 7.79
C LEU A 308 -14.00 -5.94 7.16
N LEU A 309 -14.08 -4.64 6.88
CA LEU A 309 -15.27 -4.07 6.23
C LEU A 309 -15.45 -4.60 4.81
N MET A 310 -14.36 -4.73 4.03
CA MET A 310 -14.39 -5.30 2.69
C MET A 310 -14.96 -6.72 2.68
N GLY A 311 -14.54 -7.56 3.64
CA GLY A 311 -15.06 -8.91 3.79
C GLY A 311 -16.56 -8.94 4.13
N ILE A 312 -17.01 -8.11 5.07
CA ILE A 312 -18.43 -8.03 5.47
C ILE A 312 -19.31 -7.55 4.31
N PHE A 313 -18.88 -6.52 3.59
CA PHE A 313 -19.62 -6.05 2.42
C PHE A 313 -19.59 -7.06 1.27
N SER A 314 -18.48 -7.79 1.08
CA SER A 314 -18.36 -8.86 0.08
C SER A 314 -19.32 -10.02 0.39
N ILE A 315 -19.53 -10.37 1.67
CA ILE A 315 -20.57 -11.32 2.10
C ILE A 315 -21.95 -10.81 1.69
N TYR A 316 -22.25 -9.53 1.96
CA TYR A 316 -23.53 -8.93 1.60
C TYR A 316 -23.76 -8.94 0.09
N THR A 317 -22.80 -8.48 -0.72
CA THR A 317 -22.94 -8.49 -2.18
C THR A 317 -22.94 -9.89 -2.77
N GLY A 318 -22.21 -10.84 -2.17
CA GLY A 318 -22.25 -12.26 -2.50
C GLY A 318 -23.64 -12.88 -2.33
N ILE A 319 -24.36 -12.50 -1.26
CA ILE A 319 -25.77 -12.91 -1.07
C ILE A 319 -26.67 -12.28 -2.15
N ILE A 320 -26.46 -11.00 -2.50
CA ILE A 320 -27.23 -10.32 -3.54
C ILE A 320 -26.99 -10.94 -4.92
N TYR A 321 -25.75 -11.30 -5.26
CA TYR A 321 -25.45 -12.01 -6.50
C TYR A 321 -25.83 -13.50 -6.45
N ASN A 322 -26.10 -14.02 -5.26
CA ASN A 322 -26.36 -15.43 -5.00
C ASN A 322 -25.22 -16.32 -5.54
N ASP A 323 -23.99 -15.94 -5.20
CA ASP A 323 -22.76 -16.62 -5.62
C ASP A 323 -21.89 -16.98 -4.41
N CYS A 324 -21.58 -18.26 -4.28
CA CYS A 324 -20.75 -18.85 -3.23
C CYS A 324 -19.82 -19.88 -3.89
N PHE A 325 -18.55 -19.52 -4.08
CA PHE A 325 -17.58 -20.34 -4.82
C PHE A 325 -18.12 -20.83 -6.19
N SER A 326 -18.77 -19.94 -6.97
CA SER A 326 -19.47 -20.22 -8.24
C SER A 326 -20.80 -20.99 -8.15
N LYS A 327 -21.30 -21.27 -6.94
CA LYS A 327 -22.56 -22.00 -6.70
C LYS A 327 -23.62 -21.10 -6.08
N SER A 328 -24.88 -21.37 -6.42
CA SER A 328 -26.04 -20.61 -5.94
C SER A 328 -26.68 -21.30 -4.74
N LEU A 329 -27.25 -20.50 -3.84
CA LEU A 329 -27.97 -20.95 -2.66
C LEU A 329 -29.48 -20.81 -2.89
N ASN A 330 -30.21 -21.90 -2.69
CA ASN A 330 -31.67 -21.89 -2.78
C ASN A 330 -32.30 -21.73 -1.38
N LEU A 331 -32.47 -20.49 -0.93
CA LEU A 331 -33.00 -20.17 0.41
C LEU A 331 -34.53 -20.01 0.43
N PHE A 332 -35.10 -19.32 -0.57
CA PHE A 332 -36.52 -18.96 -0.60
C PHE A 332 -37.36 -19.75 -1.62
N GLY A 333 -36.74 -20.69 -2.34
CA GLY A 333 -37.35 -21.35 -3.50
C GLY A 333 -37.24 -20.51 -4.78
N SER A 334 -37.03 -21.15 -5.92
CA SER A 334 -36.94 -20.44 -7.20
C SER A 334 -38.29 -19.85 -7.60
N GLY A 335 -38.28 -18.61 -8.12
CA GLY A 335 -39.45 -17.95 -8.70
C GLY A 335 -39.83 -18.53 -10.06
N TRP A 336 -38.93 -19.32 -10.66
CA TRP A 336 -39.17 -20.05 -11.90
C TRP A 336 -39.68 -21.45 -11.62
N SER A 337 -40.74 -21.84 -12.30
CA SER A 337 -41.30 -23.19 -12.19
C SER A 337 -41.46 -23.84 -13.55
N VAL A 338 -40.93 -25.05 -13.68
CA VAL A 338 -40.98 -25.83 -14.92
C VAL A 338 -42.32 -26.54 -15.11
N ARG A 339 -43.05 -26.80 -14.01
CA ARG A 339 -44.29 -27.61 -14.02
C ARG A 339 -45.36 -27.12 -15.01
N PRO A 340 -45.61 -25.80 -15.17
CA PRO A 340 -46.61 -25.31 -16.11
C PRO A 340 -46.26 -25.55 -17.59
N MET A 341 -44.99 -25.80 -17.93
CA MET A 341 -44.59 -26.12 -19.31
C MET A 341 -45.06 -27.52 -19.75
N PHE A 342 -45.32 -28.43 -18.80
CA PHE A 342 -45.87 -29.77 -19.04
C PHE A 342 -47.39 -29.83 -18.89
N SER A 343 -48.03 -28.71 -18.56
CA SER A 343 -49.50 -28.60 -18.47
C SER A 343 -50.11 -28.41 -19.89
N PRO A 344 -51.42 -28.58 -20.12
CA PRO A 344 -52.01 -28.51 -21.47
C PRO A 344 -51.80 -27.17 -22.19
N ASN A 345 -51.41 -26.12 -21.48
CA ASN A 345 -51.10 -24.80 -22.04
C ASN A 345 -49.61 -24.62 -22.37
N GLY A 346 -48.75 -25.60 -22.07
CA GLY A 346 -47.32 -25.57 -22.31
C GLY A 346 -46.88 -26.42 -23.51
N ASN A 347 -45.80 -26.01 -24.16
CA ASN A 347 -45.32 -26.63 -25.41
C ASN A 347 -44.44 -27.88 -25.19
N TRP A 348 -44.26 -28.37 -23.96
CA TRP A 348 -43.32 -29.47 -23.69
C TRP A 348 -44.04 -30.81 -23.53
N THR A 349 -43.64 -31.79 -24.35
CA THR A 349 -44.04 -33.20 -24.23
C THR A 349 -42.84 -34.06 -23.83
N PHE A 350 -43.09 -35.29 -23.37
CA PHE A 350 -42.01 -36.23 -23.05
C PHE A 350 -41.09 -36.54 -24.25
N ASP A 351 -41.60 -36.41 -25.49
CA ASP A 351 -40.79 -36.56 -26.70
C ASP A 351 -39.78 -35.41 -26.87
N THR A 352 -40.19 -34.17 -26.56
CA THR A 352 -39.29 -33.01 -26.61
C THR A 352 -38.14 -33.13 -25.61
N LEU A 353 -38.38 -33.74 -24.44
CA LEU A 353 -37.35 -33.99 -23.42
C LEU A 353 -36.30 -35.01 -23.88
N ASN A 354 -36.73 -36.03 -24.64
CA ASN A 354 -35.82 -37.05 -25.17
C ASN A 354 -35.03 -36.57 -26.39
N GLN A 355 -35.61 -35.68 -27.21
CA GLN A 355 -34.98 -35.21 -28.45
C GLN A 355 -34.10 -33.98 -28.26
N SER A 356 -34.48 -33.05 -27.37
CA SER A 356 -33.77 -31.77 -27.21
C SER A 356 -32.84 -31.75 -25.99
N ARG A 357 -31.57 -31.40 -26.20
CA ARG A 357 -30.58 -31.23 -25.11
C ARG A 357 -30.72 -29.93 -24.34
N VAL A 358 -31.32 -28.90 -24.95
CA VAL A 358 -31.49 -27.58 -24.37
C VAL A 358 -32.95 -27.17 -24.52
N LEU A 359 -33.57 -26.81 -23.40
CA LEU A 359 -34.96 -26.40 -23.33
C LEU A 359 -35.06 -24.92 -22.94
N GLN A 360 -35.96 -24.19 -23.60
CA GLN A 360 -36.22 -22.78 -23.31
C GLN A 360 -37.54 -22.62 -22.54
N LEU A 361 -37.49 -22.00 -21.37
CA LEU A 361 -38.67 -21.61 -20.62
C LEU A 361 -39.26 -20.32 -21.21
N ASP A 362 -40.57 -20.31 -21.49
CA ASP A 362 -41.27 -19.12 -21.93
C ASP A 362 -41.88 -18.37 -20.73
N PRO A 363 -41.40 -17.16 -20.40
CA PRO A 363 -41.93 -16.37 -19.30
C PRO A 363 -43.33 -15.79 -19.58
N ALA A 364 -43.82 -15.82 -20.82
CA ALA A 364 -45.16 -15.32 -21.14
C ALA A 364 -46.28 -16.29 -20.70
N VAL A 365 -45.94 -17.57 -20.50
CA VAL A 365 -46.87 -18.61 -20.04
C VAL A 365 -47.13 -18.47 -18.54
N ASP A 366 -48.41 -18.42 -18.18
CA ASP A 366 -48.82 -18.19 -16.79
C ASP A 366 -48.33 -19.32 -15.86
N GLY A 367 -47.73 -18.91 -14.74
CA GLY A 367 -47.17 -19.81 -13.73
C GLY A 367 -45.70 -20.22 -13.95
N VAL A 368 -45.13 -20.01 -15.13
CA VAL A 368 -43.69 -20.28 -15.39
C VAL A 368 -42.81 -19.33 -14.58
N PHE A 369 -43.16 -18.05 -14.56
CA PHE A 369 -42.57 -17.05 -13.69
C PHE A 369 -43.60 -16.61 -12.65
N LYS A 370 -43.39 -16.96 -11.38
CA LYS A 370 -44.32 -16.68 -10.27
C LYS A 370 -44.06 -15.36 -9.56
N GLY A 371 -42.92 -14.72 -9.87
CA GLY A 371 -42.48 -13.47 -9.28
C GLY A 371 -40.96 -13.41 -9.09
N PRO A 372 -40.42 -12.21 -8.80
CA PRO A 372 -39.00 -12.05 -8.53
C PRO A 372 -38.58 -12.76 -7.23
N TYR A 373 -37.32 -13.19 -7.19
CA TYR A 373 -36.74 -13.79 -5.99
C TYR A 373 -36.62 -12.73 -4.87
N PRO A 374 -37.00 -13.04 -3.61
CA PRO A 374 -37.10 -12.01 -2.57
C PRO A 374 -35.79 -11.26 -2.25
N ILE A 375 -34.65 -11.94 -2.26
CA ILE A 375 -33.33 -11.35 -1.95
C ILE A 375 -32.29 -11.88 -2.93
N GLY A 376 -31.79 -11.00 -3.80
CA GLY A 376 -30.71 -11.33 -4.73
C GLY A 376 -31.19 -11.98 -6.03
N ILE A 377 -30.28 -12.68 -6.71
CA ILE A 377 -30.54 -13.30 -8.02
C ILE A 377 -31.09 -14.72 -7.84
N ASP A 378 -32.07 -15.10 -8.68
CA ASP A 378 -32.68 -16.43 -8.64
C ASP A 378 -31.65 -17.54 -8.92
N PRO A 379 -31.58 -18.62 -8.09
CA PRO A 379 -30.67 -19.75 -8.29
C PRO A 379 -30.73 -20.42 -9.68
N ILE A 380 -31.88 -20.34 -10.36
CA ILE A 380 -32.08 -20.97 -11.68
C ILE A 380 -31.08 -20.45 -12.73
N TRP A 381 -30.62 -19.20 -12.59
CA TRP A 381 -29.69 -18.62 -13.53
C TRP A 381 -28.32 -19.28 -13.49
N ASN A 382 -27.93 -19.94 -12.39
CA ASN A 382 -26.64 -20.62 -12.34
C ASN A 382 -26.60 -21.90 -13.19
N ILE A 383 -27.74 -22.56 -13.36
CA ILE A 383 -27.86 -23.77 -14.20
C ILE A 383 -28.19 -23.45 -15.67
N ALA A 384 -28.60 -22.21 -15.96
CA ALA A 384 -29.03 -21.81 -17.29
C ALA A 384 -27.85 -21.55 -18.23
N THR A 385 -27.99 -21.91 -19.51
CA THR A 385 -26.97 -21.67 -20.55
C THR A 385 -26.86 -20.19 -20.93
N ASN A 386 -27.96 -19.44 -20.83
CA ASN A 386 -28.05 -18.01 -21.15
C ASN A 386 -27.76 -17.08 -19.96
N LYS A 387 -27.14 -17.60 -18.89
CA LYS A 387 -26.85 -16.83 -17.66
C LYS A 387 -26.00 -15.59 -17.89
N LEU A 388 -25.01 -15.68 -18.78
CA LEU A 388 -24.07 -14.59 -19.06
C LEU A 388 -24.79 -13.40 -19.70
N THR A 389 -25.75 -13.65 -20.59
CA THR A 389 -26.53 -12.58 -21.23
C THR A 389 -27.36 -11.80 -20.21
N PHE A 390 -27.99 -12.51 -19.27
CA PHE A 390 -28.75 -11.89 -18.18
C PHE A 390 -27.85 -11.12 -17.20
N LEU A 391 -26.80 -11.77 -16.69
CA LEU A 391 -25.89 -11.17 -15.70
C LEU A 391 -25.11 -9.99 -16.26
N ASN A 392 -24.70 -10.05 -17.54
CA ASN A 392 -24.03 -8.93 -18.20
C ASN A 392 -24.96 -7.70 -18.27
N SER A 393 -26.19 -7.88 -18.76
CA SER A 393 -27.20 -6.80 -18.81
C SER A 393 -27.49 -6.20 -17.43
N PHE A 394 -27.58 -7.03 -16.39
CA PHE A 394 -27.83 -6.58 -15.02
C PHE A 394 -26.63 -5.83 -14.42
N LYS A 395 -25.44 -6.46 -14.40
CA LYS A 395 -24.24 -5.91 -13.77
C LYS A 395 -23.76 -4.63 -14.47
N MET A 396 -23.82 -4.57 -15.81
CA MET A 396 -23.50 -3.35 -16.56
C MET A 396 -24.41 -2.18 -16.13
N LYS A 397 -25.73 -2.37 -16.10
CA LYS A 397 -26.68 -1.32 -15.68
C LYS A 397 -26.48 -0.90 -14.23
N MET A 398 -26.26 -1.86 -13.33
CA MET A 398 -26.01 -1.59 -11.92
C MET A 398 -24.72 -0.77 -11.72
N SER A 399 -23.65 -1.07 -12.47
CA SER A 399 -22.40 -0.30 -12.40
C SER A 399 -22.58 1.16 -12.79
N VAL A 400 -23.37 1.44 -13.82
CA VAL A 400 -23.68 2.81 -14.26
C VAL A 400 -24.53 3.54 -13.21
N ILE A 401 -25.54 2.87 -12.63
CA ILE A 401 -26.38 3.45 -11.57
C ILE A 401 -25.53 3.85 -10.36
N LEU A 402 -24.69 2.93 -9.87
CA LEU A 402 -23.80 3.21 -8.73
C LEU A 402 -22.82 4.33 -9.04
N GLY A 403 -22.24 4.33 -10.25
CA GLY A 403 -21.29 5.36 -10.65
C GLY A 403 -21.90 6.76 -10.69
N VAL A 404 -23.07 6.91 -11.31
CA VAL A 404 -23.75 8.20 -11.41
C VAL A 404 -24.19 8.71 -10.04
N ILE A 405 -24.73 7.85 -9.17
CA ILE A 405 -25.11 8.26 -7.80
C ILE A 405 -23.87 8.67 -6.99
N HIS A 406 -22.78 7.92 -7.08
CA HIS A 406 -21.54 8.21 -6.37
C HIS A 406 -20.89 9.54 -6.83
N MET A 407 -20.88 9.82 -8.14
CA MET A 407 -20.39 11.09 -8.67
C MET A 407 -21.30 12.28 -8.33
N LEU A 408 -22.62 12.12 -8.44
CA LEU A 408 -23.58 13.15 -8.04
C LEU A 408 -23.41 13.49 -6.55
N PHE A 409 -23.16 12.49 -5.71
CA PHE A 409 -22.83 12.70 -4.31
C PHE A 409 -21.53 13.50 -4.12
N GLY A 410 -20.47 13.20 -4.89
CA GLY A 410 -19.22 13.98 -4.88
C GLY A 410 -19.43 15.44 -5.29
N VAL A 411 -20.20 15.71 -6.35
CA VAL A 411 -20.53 17.07 -6.78
C VAL A 411 -21.38 17.79 -5.70
N ALA A 412 -22.29 17.10 -5.01
CA ALA A 412 -23.05 17.69 -3.91
C ALA A 412 -22.16 18.15 -2.74
N LEU A 413 -21.01 17.50 -2.51
CA LEU A 413 -20.06 17.90 -1.46
C LEU A 413 -19.35 19.23 -1.77
N SER A 414 -19.19 19.59 -3.05
CA SER A 414 -18.57 20.87 -3.43
C SER A 414 -19.42 22.08 -3.00
N LEU A 415 -20.75 21.93 -2.96
CA LEU A 415 -21.66 22.96 -2.45
C LEU A 415 -21.36 23.31 -0.99
N PHE A 416 -21.14 22.30 -0.14
CA PHE A 416 -20.85 22.53 1.28
C PHE A 416 -19.51 23.24 1.48
N ASN A 417 -18.50 22.91 0.66
CA ASN A 417 -17.23 23.64 0.64
C ASN A 417 -17.45 25.12 0.27
N HIS A 418 -18.17 25.41 -0.82
CA HIS A 418 -18.40 26.78 -1.25
C HIS A 418 -19.26 27.61 -0.27
N LEU A 419 -20.23 26.96 0.38
CA LEU A 419 -21.04 27.58 1.42
C LEU A 419 -20.19 27.95 2.64
N TYR A 420 -19.30 27.05 3.04
CA TYR A 420 -18.41 27.24 4.19
C TYR A 420 -17.41 28.38 3.99
N PHE A 421 -16.77 28.43 2.81
CA PHE A 421 -15.83 29.49 2.45
C PHE A 421 -16.52 30.79 2.03
N GLN A 422 -17.86 30.85 2.06
CA GLN A 422 -18.66 32.03 1.70
C GLN A 422 -18.30 32.62 0.32
N LYS A 423 -18.14 31.75 -0.70
CA LYS A 423 -17.83 32.16 -2.08
C LYS A 423 -19.07 32.04 -2.99
N PRO A 424 -19.99 33.04 -3.00
CA PRO A 424 -21.27 32.92 -3.72
C PRO A 424 -21.11 32.75 -5.23
N LEU A 425 -20.06 33.33 -5.82
CA LEU A 425 -19.78 33.19 -7.26
C LEU A 425 -19.56 31.73 -7.69
N ASN A 426 -18.85 30.95 -6.88
CA ASN A 426 -18.59 29.54 -7.19
C ASN A 426 -19.84 28.67 -7.04
N ILE A 427 -20.80 29.08 -6.22
CA ILE A 427 -22.09 28.38 -6.08
C ILE A 427 -22.91 28.56 -7.37
N TYR A 428 -23.13 29.81 -7.79
CA TYR A 428 -23.98 30.10 -8.95
C TYR A 428 -23.38 29.68 -10.29
N PHE A 429 -22.06 29.87 -10.47
CA PHE A 429 -21.40 29.65 -11.77
C PHE A 429 -20.50 28.40 -11.82
N GLY A 430 -20.31 27.70 -10.70
CA GLY A 430 -19.64 26.41 -10.65
C GLY A 430 -20.63 25.29 -10.35
N PHE A 431 -21.05 25.18 -9.08
CA PHE A 431 -21.87 24.06 -8.60
C PHE A 431 -23.20 23.87 -9.37
N ILE A 432 -23.99 24.94 -9.57
CA ILE A 432 -25.31 24.82 -10.22
C ILE A 432 -25.19 24.31 -11.67
N PRO A 433 -24.35 24.90 -12.55
CA PRO A 433 -24.15 24.35 -13.90
C PRO A 433 -23.62 22.91 -13.89
N GLU A 434 -22.71 22.56 -12.98
CA GLU A 434 -22.14 21.22 -12.87
C GLU A 434 -23.20 20.16 -12.52
N ILE A 435 -24.00 20.39 -11.47
CA ILE A 435 -25.03 19.44 -11.04
C ILE A 435 -26.12 19.29 -12.10
N VAL A 436 -26.55 20.40 -12.72
CA VAL A 436 -27.57 20.39 -13.78
C VAL A 436 -27.05 19.63 -15.00
N PHE A 437 -25.82 19.89 -15.44
CA PHE A 437 -25.20 19.18 -16.56
C PHE A 437 -25.15 17.66 -16.32
N MET A 438 -24.67 17.23 -15.14
CA MET A 438 -24.57 15.80 -14.81
C MET A 438 -25.95 15.14 -14.66
N SER A 439 -26.91 15.80 -14.00
CA SER A 439 -28.26 15.27 -13.81
C SER A 439 -29.06 15.18 -15.13
N CYS A 440 -28.94 16.16 -16.02
CA CYS A 440 -29.65 16.16 -17.31
C CYS A 440 -29.21 15.01 -18.23
N LEU A 441 -27.92 14.67 -18.26
CA LEU A 441 -27.40 13.62 -19.13
C LEU A 441 -27.44 12.24 -18.45
N PHE A 442 -26.72 12.10 -17.34
CA PHE A 442 -26.49 10.81 -16.70
C PHE A 442 -27.56 10.48 -15.66
N GLY A 443 -28.09 11.48 -14.95
CA GLY A 443 -29.25 11.28 -14.07
C GLY A 443 -30.46 10.77 -14.87
N TYR A 444 -30.70 11.33 -16.06
CA TYR A 444 -31.74 10.87 -16.97
C TYR A 444 -31.50 9.43 -17.47
N LEU A 445 -30.24 9.07 -17.78
CA LEU A 445 -29.89 7.68 -18.13
C LEU A 445 -30.27 6.69 -17.02
N VAL A 446 -30.01 7.03 -15.76
CA VAL A 446 -30.40 6.22 -14.60
C VAL A 446 -31.92 6.08 -14.49
N ILE A 447 -32.66 7.17 -14.67
CA ILE A 447 -34.14 7.17 -14.66
C ILE A 447 -34.68 6.25 -15.77
N ILE A 448 -34.12 6.30 -16.98
CA ILE A 448 -34.51 5.42 -18.08
C ILE A 448 -34.26 3.95 -17.74
N ILE A 449 -33.14 3.62 -17.08
CA ILE A 449 -32.84 2.23 -16.68
C ILE A 449 -33.93 1.71 -15.74
N PHE A 450 -34.28 2.47 -14.70
CA PHE A 450 -35.35 2.10 -13.77
C PHE A 450 -36.71 2.02 -14.46
N TYR A 451 -37.04 2.98 -15.32
CA TYR A 451 -38.27 2.97 -16.09
C TYR A 451 -38.39 1.71 -16.97
N LYS A 452 -37.30 1.34 -17.66
CA LYS A 452 -37.28 0.12 -18.48
C LYS A 452 -37.47 -1.15 -17.65
N TRP A 453 -36.92 -1.20 -16.43
CA TRP A 453 -37.11 -2.35 -15.54
C TRP A 453 -38.56 -2.51 -15.05
N VAL A 454 -39.32 -1.41 -14.93
CA VAL A 454 -40.71 -1.45 -14.45
C VAL A 454 -41.72 -1.60 -15.60
N SER A 455 -41.48 -0.95 -16.74
CA SER A 455 -42.50 -0.81 -17.80
C SER A 455 -42.61 -2.01 -18.74
N TYR A 456 -41.53 -2.77 -18.97
CA TYR A 456 -41.54 -3.86 -19.96
C TYR A 456 -41.61 -5.22 -19.27
N THR A 457 -42.65 -5.98 -19.60
CA THR A 457 -42.84 -7.37 -19.16
C THR A 457 -42.55 -8.36 -20.28
N ALA A 458 -42.56 -9.67 -19.97
CA ALA A 458 -42.34 -10.74 -20.95
C ALA A 458 -43.25 -10.63 -22.19
N ARG A 459 -44.51 -10.24 -22.01
CA ARG A 459 -45.52 -10.11 -23.08
C ARG A 459 -45.23 -8.97 -24.06
N THR A 460 -44.57 -7.91 -23.60
CA THR A 460 -44.21 -6.72 -24.38
C THR A 460 -42.73 -6.68 -24.79
N SER A 461 -42.00 -7.78 -24.58
CA SER A 461 -40.54 -7.84 -24.72
C SER A 461 -40.04 -7.60 -26.15
N ARG A 462 -40.83 -7.97 -27.17
CA ARG A 462 -40.49 -7.81 -28.59
C ARG A 462 -40.32 -6.34 -29.00
N ASP A 463 -41.00 -5.44 -28.31
CA ASP A 463 -41.02 -4.00 -28.58
C ASP A 463 -40.06 -3.22 -27.68
N ALA A 464 -39.23 -3.88 -26.87
CA ALA A 464 -38.38 -3.23 -25.89
C ALA A 464 -37.18 -2.52 -26.56
N PRO A 465 -37.09 -1.17 -26.52
CA PRO A 465 -36.06 -0.41 -27.22
C PRO A 465 -34.68 -0.55 -26.57
N SER A 466 -33.62 -0.35 -27.36
CA SER A 466 -32.24 -0.35 -26.85
C SER A 466 -31.91 0.96 -26.13
N LEU A 467 -31.42 0.86 -24.89
CA LEU A 467 -31.05 2.04 -24.09
C LEU A 467 -29.86 2.80 -24.68
N LEU A 468 -28.90 2.08 -25.26
CA LEU A 468 -27.71 2.67 -25.86
C LEU A 468 -28.09 3.52 -27.07
N ILE A 469 -28.94 3.00 -27.96
CA ILE A 469 -29.38 3.73 -29.15
C ILE A 469 -30.24 4.94 -28.74
N ALA A 470 -31.14 4.78 -27.76
CA ALA A 470 -31.93 5.89 -27.23
C ALA A 470 -31.06 7.01 -26.62
N PHE A 471 -29.92 6.67 -26.02
CA PHE A 471 -28.95 7.63 -25.48
C PHE A 471 -28.09 8.29 -26.57
N ILE A 472 -27.68 7.56 -27.61
CA ILE A 472 -26.97 8.13 -28.77
C ILE A 472 -27.88 9.09 -29.55
N ASN A 473 -29.11 8.66 -29.83
CA ASN A 473 -30.08 9.45 -30.59
C ASN A 473 -30.48 10.74 -29.86
N MET A 474 -30.41 10.74 -28.53
CA MET A 474 -30.59 11.94 -27.71
C MET A 474 -29.57 13.04 -28.07
N PHE A 475 -28.30 12.69 -28.27
CA PHE A 475 -27.26 13.67 -28.66
C PHE A 475 -27.30 14.03 -30.15
N LEU A 476 -27.68 13.08 -31.02
CA LEU A 476 -27.75 13.29 -32.47
C LEU A 476 -29.05 13.95 -32.94
N PHE A 477 -30.02 14.18 -32.04
CA PHE A 477 -31.38 14.67 -32.35
C PHE A 477 -32.09 13.86 -33.45
N ASN A 478 -31.77 12.56 -33.57
CA ASN A 478 -32.37 11.68 -34.57
C ASN A 478 -33.48 10.82 -33.96
N TYR A 479 -34.73 11.27 -34.09
CA TYR A 479 -35.91 10.60 -33.54
C TYR A 479 -36.77 9.89 -34.61
N GLY A 480 -36.29 9.81 -35.85
CA GLY A 480 -37.07 9.37 -37.01
C GLY A 480 -37.09 7.86 -37.28
N ASP A 481 -36.37 7.04 -36.52
CA ASP A 481 -36.26 5.60 -36.79
C ASP A 481 -37.53 4.82 -36.40
N PRO A 482 -38.25 4.21 -37.36
CA PRO A 482 -39.49 3.45 -37.08
C PRO A 482 -39.23 2.11 -36.35
N THR A 483 -37.98 1.67 -36.27
CA THR A 483 -37.56 0.44 -35.57
C THR A 483 -37.45 0.64 -34.05
N ASN A 484 -37.33 1.88 -33.57
CA ASN A 484 -37.23 2.20 -32.14
C ASN A 484 -38.50 2.92 -31.66
N LYS A 485 -39.39 2.17 -30.99
CA LYS A 485 -40.56 2.75 -30.33
C LYS A 485 -40.14 3.65 -29.17
N PRO A 486 -40.82 4.79 -28.94
CA PRO A 486 -40.57 5.62 -27.76
C PRO A 486 -40.91 4.86 -26.47
N LEU A 487 -40.10 5.05 -25.43
CA LEU A 487 -40.28 4.44 -24.11
C LEU A 487 -41.50 5.01 -23.37
N TYR A 488 -41.75 6.30 -23.52
CA TYR A 488 -42.87 6.99 -22.91
C TYR A 488 -43.40 8.12 -23.80
N THR A 489 -44.62 8.57 -23.53
CA THR A 489 -45.29 9.64 -24.27
C THR A 489 -44.54 10.96 -24.10
N GLY A 490 -44.15 11.60 -25.21
CA GLY A 490 -43.42 12.88 -25.18
C GLY A 490 -41.90 12.77 -24.99
N GLN A 491 -41.31 11.58 -25.15
CA GLN A 491 -39.87 11.35 -24.99
C GLN A 491 -38.99 12.31 -25.81
N SER A 492 -39.34 12.57 -27.08
CA SER A 492 -38.53 13.43 -27.97
C SER A 492 -38.43 14.87 -27.46
N VAL A 493 -39.51 15.39 -26.88
CA VAL A 493 -39.57 16.76 -26.31
C VAL A 493 -38.69 16.84 -25.07
N VAL A 494 -38.83 15.88 -24.15
CA VAL A 494 -38.04 15.84 -22.90
C VAL A 494 -36.54 15.67 -23.20
N GLN A 495 -36.17 14.74 -24.08
CA GLN A 495 -34.78 14.52 -24.46
C GLN A 495 -34.15 15.76 -25.11
N SER A 496 -34.86 16.40 -26.04
CA SER A 496 -34.37 17.61 -26.69
C SER A 496 -34.20 18.76 -25.68
N PHE A 497 -35.15 18.93 -24.76
CA PHE A 497 -35.08 19.95 -23.72
C PHE A 497 -33.89 19.75 -22.77
N LEU A 498 -33.66 18.51 -22.31
CA LEU A 498 -32.54 18.17 -21.43
C LEU A 498 -31.18 18.43 -22.09
N VAL A 499 -31.03 18.09 -23.38
CA VAL A 499 -29.77 18.34 -24.11
C VAL A 499 -29.54 19.83 -24.33
N ILE A 500 -30.58 20.62 -24.63
CA ILE A 500 -30.45 22.07 -24.77
C ILE A 500 -30.02 22.71 -23.45
N ILE A 501 -30.58 22.28 -22.31
CA ILE A 501 -30.15 22.76 -20.99
C ILE A 501 -28.69 22.39 -20.72
N ALA A 502 -28.31 21.13 -20.97
CA ALA A 502 -26.93 20.67 -20.77
C ALA A 502 -25.94 21.47 -21.64
N LEU A 503 -26.29 21.75 -22.89
CA LEU A 503 -25.47 22.56 -23.80
C LEU A 503 -25.37 24.02 -23.33
N ALA A 504 -26.46 24.59 -22.83
CA ALA A 504 -26.49 25.96 -22.29
C ALA A 504 -25.63 26.13 -21.02
N CYS A 505 -25.44 25.06 -20.23
CA CYS A 505 -24.60 25.10 -19.03
C CYS A 505 -23.11 25.31 -19.34
N VAL A 506 -22.62 24.87 -20.51
CA VAL A 506 -21.19 24.96 -20.87
C VAL A 506 -20.73 26.42 -21.06
N PRO A 507 -21.41 27.27 -21.87
CA PRO A 507 -21.07 28.70 -21.93
C PRO A 507 -21.23 29.44 -20.60
N VAL A 508 -22.22 29.05 -19.77
CA VAL A 508 -22.44 29.65 -18.46
C VAL A 508 -21.23 29.45 -17.54
N MET A 509 -20.68 28.24 -17.51
CA MET A 509 -19.51 27.91 -16.68
C MET A 509 -18.22 28.59 -17.18
N LEU A 510 -18.04 28.71 -18.50
CA LEU A 510 -16.81 29.22 -19.11
C LEU A 510 -16.75 30.75 -19.13
N VAL A 511 -17.82 31.40 -19.60
CA VAL A 511 -17.80 32.84 -19.94
C VAL A 511 -18.38 33.68 -18.82
N VAL A 512 -19.45 33.23 -18.17
CA VAL A 512 -20.19 34.11 -17.24
C VAL A 512 -19.38 34.34 -15.96
N LYS A 513 -18.72 33.32 -15.41
CA LYS A 513 -17.87 33.47 -14.22
C LYS A 513 -16.72 34.46 -14.45
N THR A 514 -15.98 34.31 -15.55
CA THR A 514 -14.81 35.14 -15.88
C THR A 514 -15.20 36.59 -16.16
N LEU A 515 -16.31 36.83 -16.87
CA LEU A 515 -16.83 38.17 -17.12
C LEU A 515 -17.35 38.85 -15.84
N VAL A 516 -18.01 38.11 -14.96
CA VAL A 516 -18.50 38.66 -13.68
C VAL A 516 -17.32 39.04 -12.78
N LEU A 517 -16.28 38.21 -12.69
CA LEU A 517 -15.04 38.52 -11.96
C LEU A 517 -14.37 39.79 -12.51
N ARG A 518 -14.23 39.90 -13.84
CA ARG A 518 -13.68 41.11 -14.49
C ARG A 518 -14.51 42.36 -14.17
N ARG A 519 -15.83 42.26 -14.22
CA ARG A 519 -16.74 43.39 -13.92
C ARG A 519 -16.60 43.83 -12.46
N GLN A 520 -16.51 42.90 -11.51
CA GLN A 520 -16.29 43.21 -10.10
C GLN A 520 -14.92 43.84 -9.84
N HIS A 521 -13.87 43.39 -10.53
CA HIS A 521 -12.54 43.96 -10.42
C HIS A 521 -12.51 45.41 -10.95
N MET A 522 -13.09 45.65 -12.13
CA MET A 522 -13.22 47.01 -12.71
C MET A 522 -14.02 47.94 -11.79
N TRP A 523 -15.12 47.46 -11.21
CA TRP A 523 -15.93 48.22 -10.27
C TRP A 523 -15.15 48.57 -8.99
N ARG A 524 -14.43 47.61 -8.40
CA ARG A 524 -13.56 47.86 -7.22
C ARG A 524 -12.45 48.86 -7.52
N ARG A 525 -11.83 48.77 -8.70
CA ARG A 525 -10.81 49.74 -9.15
C ARG A 525 -11.37 51.15 -9.31
N GLN A 526 -12.60 51.29 -9.80
CA GLN A 526 -13.29 52.58 -9.94
C GLN A 526 -13.71 53.19 -8.59
N LEU A 527 -14.07 52.37 -7.59
CA LEU A 527 -14.38 52.83 -6.23
C LEU A 527 -13.12 53.16 -5.41
N GLY A 528 -12.04 52.39 -5.57
CA GLY A 528 -10.77 52.66 -4.89
C GLY A 528 -10.12 53.98 -5.31
N THR A 529 -10.27 54.37 -6.59
CA THR A 529 -9.79 55.67 -7.08
C THR A 529 -10.62 56.86 -6.60
N GLN A 530 -11.87 56.68 -6.15
CA GLN A 530 -12.66 57.77 -5.57
C GLN A 530 -12.28 58.09 -4.12
N ASN A 531 -11.86 57.11 -3.32
CA ASN A 531 -11.52 57.33 -1.90
C ASN A 531 -10.14 57.98 -1.67
N PHE A 532 -9.23 57.93 -2.66
CA PHE A 532 -7.91 58.59 -2.58
C PHE A 532 -7.85 59.98 -3.25
N GLY A 533 -8.91 60.42 -3.94
CA GLY A 533 -8.94 61.68 -4.69
C GLY A 533 -9.27 62.94 -3.86
N GLY A 534 -9.11 62.89 -2.53
CA GLY A 534 -9.72 63.85 -1.61
C GLY A 534 -8.78 64.60 -0.65
N ILE A 535 -7.48 64.73 -0.92
CA ILE A 535 -6.61 65.64 -0.15
C ILE A 535 -6.33 66.89 -0.99
N ARG A 536 -7.12 67.94 -0.74
CA ARG A 536 -6.80 69.30 -1.20
C ARG A 536 -5.60 69.80 -0.41
N VAL A 537 -4.46 69.94 -1.09
CA VAL A 537 -3.28 70.66 -0.55
C VAL A 537 -3.66 72.14 -0.43
N GLY A 538 -3.96 72.58 0.80
CA GLY A 538 -4.06 73.98 1.17
C GLY A 538 -2.72 74.46 1.73
N ASN A 539 -2.18 75.54 1.15
CA ASN A 539 -0.96 76.22 1.61
C ASN A 539 -1.12 76.85 3.00
N GLY A 540 -0.15 76.63 3.89
CA GLY A 540 0.08 77.42 5.11
C GLY A 540 0.95 76.67 6.14
N PRO A 541 2.08 77.24 6.62
CA PRO A 541 3.11 76.51 7.36
C PRO A 541 2.92 76.58 8.88
N THR A 542 3.37 75.56 9.61
CA THR A 542 4.17 75.67 10.84
C THR A 542 4.56 74.26 11.28
N GLU A 543 5.87 74.07 11.45
CA GLU A 543 6.46 72.96 12.18
C GLU A 543 5.96 72.95 13.63
N ASP A 544 6.01 71.79 14.26
CA ASP A 544 5.65 71.50 15.66
C ASP A 544 4.18 71.18 15.94
N GLU A 545 3.75 69.97 15.53
CA GLU A 545 2.97 69.01 16.35
C GLU A 545 2.49 67.84 15.47
N ALA A 546 3.32 66.80 15.35
CA ALA A 546 2.88 65.49 14.87
C ALA A 546 3.69 64.40 15.60
N GLY A 547 3.51 64.35 16.92
CA GLY A 547 3.93 63.23 17.74
C GLY A 547 2.92 62.08 17.64
N ILE A 548 3.42 60.92 17.19
CA ILE A 548 3.00 59.58 17.62
C ILE A 548 1.53 59.22 17.33
N ILE A 549 1.10 59.15 16.07
CA ILE A 549 0.03 58.25 15.63
C ILE A 549 0.38 57.72 14.23
N GLU A 550 0.27 56.40 14.04
CA GLU A 550 0.34 55.67 12.75
C GLU A 550 1.70 55.49 12.05
N HIS A 551 2.61 54.74 12.68
CA HIS A 551 3.64 53.98 11.93
C HIS A 551 3.32 52.47 11.85
N ASP A 552 2.27 52.00 12.53
CA ASP A 552 1.92 50.58 12.68
C ASP A 552 0.87 50.08 11.66
N GLN A 553 0.20 50.97 10.93
CA GLN A 553 -0.75 50.59 9.88
C GLN A 553 -0.14 50.57 8.47
N LEU A 554 1.01 51.21 8.25
CA LEU A 554 1.67 51.29 6.94
C LEU A 554 2.55 50.07 6.62
N ALA A 555 2.92 49.25 7.62
CA ALA A 555 3.75 48.06 7.40
C ALA A 555 2.93 46.79 7.06
N GLN A 556 1.60 46.79 7.24
CA GLN A 556 0.74 45.64 6.97
C GLN A 556 0.11 45.58 5.58
N GLN A 557 0.45 46.53 4.69
CA GLN A 557 -0.11 46.61 3.33
C GLN A 557 0.87 46.30 2.19
N THR A 558 2.09 45.84 2.49
CA THR A 558 3.09 45.48 1.47
C THR A 558 3.37 43.98 1.45
N GLU A 559 2.31 43.17 1.43
CA GLU A 559 2.37 41.86 0.79
C GLU A 559 1.49 41.95 -0.46
N GLU A 560 2.14 41.83 -1.62
CA GLU A 560 1.54 41.91 -2.95
C GLU A 560 0.25 41.08 -3.03
N GLU A 561 -0.91 41.74 -3.13
CA GLU A 561 -2.09 41.03 -3.64
C GLU A 561 -1.74 40.57 -5.05
N PRO A 562 -1.97 39.28 -5.40
CA PRO A 562 -1.62 38.78 -6.73
C PRO A 562 -2.31 39.64 -7.78
N GLU A 563 -1.54 40.21 -8.71
CA GLU A 563 -2.09 40.99 -9.81
C GLU A 563 -3.17 40.18 -10.52
N PHE A 564 -4.40 40.70 -10.57
CA PHE A 564 -5.51 40.01 -11.22
C PHE A 564 -5.26 39.96 -12.73
N ASN A 565 -4.68 38.86 -13.20
CA ASN A 565 -4.52 38.60 -14.61
C ASN A 565 -5.79 37.91 -15.15
N PHE A 566 -6.62 38.69 -15.84
CA PHE A 566 -7.84 38.17 -16.47
C PHE A 566 -7.56 37.00 -17.43
N THR A 567 -6.42 37.03 -18.13
CA THR A 567 -6.06 35.99 -19.10
C THR A 567 -5.82 34.66 -18.40
N ASP A 568 -5.10 34.66 -17.28
CA ASP A 568 -4.77 33.45 -16.54
C ASP A 568 -6.02 32.82 -15.92
N GLU A 569 -6.89 33.63 -15.32
CA GLU A 569 -8.17 33.18 -14.76
C GLU A 569 -9.09 32.62 -15.86
N ALA A 570 -9.12 33.26 -17.03
CA ALA A 570 -9.94 32.79 -18.15
C ALA A 570 -9.42 31.46 -18.72
N VAL A 571 -8.11 31.29 -18.87
CA VAL A 571 -7.49 30.04 -19.33
C VAL A 571 -7.72 28.93 -18.30
N HIS A 572 -7.49 29.20 -17.02
CA HIS A 572 -7.71 28.22 -15.95
C HIS A 572 -9.17 27.75 -15.90
N GLN A 573 -10.13 28.68 -15.97
CA GLN A 573 -11.56 28.35 -16.00
C GLN A 573 -11.97 27.57 -17.26
N ALA A 574 -11.36 27.88 -18.42
CA ALA A 574 -11.61 27.14 -19.65
C ALA A 574 -11.12 25.70 -19.53
N ILE A 575 -9.91 25.47 -19.00
CA ILE A 575 -9.37 24.13 -18.73
C ILE A 575 -10.29 23.38 -17.78
N HIS A 576 -10.67 23.99 -16.65
CA HIS A 576 -11.58 23.38 -15.68
C HIS A 576 -12.92 22.95 -16.32
N THR A 577 -13.51 23.82 -17.15
CA THR A 577 -14.79 23.53 -17.80
C THR A 577 -14.68 22.38 -18.81
N ILE A 578 -13.61 22.34 -19.61
CA ILE A 578 -13.36 21.27 -20.59
C ILE A 578 -13.08 19.95 -19.87
N GLU A 579 -12.21 19.98 -18.87
CA GLU A 579 -11.87 18.81 -18.06
C GLU A 579 -13.12 18.26 -17.35
N TYR A 580 -13.97 19.13 -16.80
CA TYR A 580 -15.21 18.70 -16.17
C TYR A 580 -16.18 18.05 -17.17
N CYS A 581 -16.44 18.69 -18.31
CA CYS A 581 -17.42 18.19 -19.28
C CYS A 581 -16.99 16.86 -19.91
N LEU A 582 -15.74 16.78 -20.40
CA LEU A 582 -15.18 15.55 -20.96
C LEU A 582 -14.96 14.49 -19.87
N GLY A 583 -14.51 14.92 -18.70
CA GLY A 583 -14.32 14.08 -17.53
C GLY A 583 -15.62 13.44 -17.05
N CYS A 584 -16.77 14.12 -17.09
CA CYS A 584 -18.05 13.52 -16.72
C CYS A 584 -18.42 12.31 -17.60
N ILE A 585 -18.15 12.38 -18.91
CA ILE A 585 -18.38 11.25 -19.82
C ILE A 585 -17.38 10.12 -19.55
N SER A 586 -16.10 10.46 -19.47
CA SER A 586 -15.03 9.47 -19.24
C SER A 586 -15.16 8.78 -17.88
N ASN A 587 -15.43 9.55 -16.83
CA ASN A 587 -15.62 9.05 -15.47
C ASN A 587 -16.86 8.15 -15.37
N THR A 588 -17.97 8.46 -16.05
CA THR A 588 -19.13 7.57 -16.09
C THR A 588 -18.80 6.24 -16.77
N ALA A 589 -18.11 6.27 -17.91
CA ALA A 589 -17.67 5.05 -18.60
C ALA A 589 -16.68 4.24 -17.75
N SER A 590 -15.82 4.92 -16.97
CA SER A 590 -14.85 4.32 -16.06
C SER A 590 -15.50 3.41 -15.00
N TYR A 591 -16.73 3.71 -14.55
CA TYR A 591 -17.46 2.84 -13.61
C TYR A 591 -17.85 1.48 -14.19
N LEU A 592 -17.79 1.27 -15.50
CA LEU A 592 -17.96 -0.05 -16.12
C LEU A 592 -16.92 -1.07 -15.63
N ARG A 593 -15.80 -0.61 -15.04
CA ARG A 593 -14.84 -1.48 -14.35
C ARG A 593 -15.50 -2.30 -13.24
N LEU A 594 -16.46 -1.73 -12.50
CA LEU A 594 -17.21 -2.46 -11.46
C LEU A 594 -17.83 -3.74 -12.03
N TRP A 595 -18.47 -3.60 -13.20
CA TRP A 595 -19.05 -4.72 -13.93
C TRP A 595 -17.96 -5.67 -14.46
N ALA A 596 -16.95 -5.16 -15.17
CA ALA A 596 -15.93 -5.99 -15.80
C ALA A 596 -15.18 -6.90 -14.80
N LEU A 597 -14.73 -6.34 -13.68
CA LEU A 597 -14.04 -7.09 -12.63
C LEU A 597 -14.98 -8.09 -11.93
N SER A 598 -16.22 -7.69 -11.66
CA SER A 598 -17.21 -8.61 -11.07
C SER A 598 -17.60 -9.77 -11.98
N LEU A 599 -17.50 -9.61 -13.30
CA LEU A 599 -17.74 -10.67 -14.27
C LEU A 599 -16.50 -11.58 -14.35
N ALA A 600 -15.30 -11.00 -14.43
CA ALA A 600 -14.05 -11.75 -14.44
C ALA A 600 -13.91 -12.63 -13.19
N HIS A 601 -14.17 -12.07 -12.00
CA HIS A 601 -14.11 -12.82 -10.74
C HIS A 601 -15.08 -14.01 -10.71
N ALA A 602 -16.34 -13.80 -11.13
CA ALA A 602 -17.34 -14.87 -11.19
C ALA A 602 -16.96 -15.98 -12.19
N GLN A 603 -16.41 -15.60 -13.36
CA GLN A 603 -15.99 -16.56 -14.38
C GLN A 603 -14.73 -17.33 -14.00
N LEU A 604 -13.73 -16.67 -13.40
CA LEU A 604 -12.54 -17.34 -12.90
C LEU A 604 -12.89 -18.34 -11.79
N SER A 605 -13.81 -17.98 -10.89
CA SER A 605 -14.29 -18.87 -9.84
C SER A 605 -15.02 -20.09 -10.40
N GLU A 606 -15.85 -19.90 -11.42
CA GLU A 606 -16.53 -21.00 -12.13
C GLU A 606 -15.57 -21.93 -12.86
N VAL A 607 -14.59 -21.39 -13.58
CA VAL A 607 -13.56 -22.18 -14.28
C VAL A 607 -12.74 -22.99 -13.29
N LEU A 608 -12.34 -22.38 -12.17
CA LEU A 608 -11.57 -23.06 -11.13
C LEU A 608 -12.38 -24.19 -10.50
N TRP A 609 -13.68 -23.97 -10.22
CA TRP A 609 -14.57 -25.02 -9.73
C TRP A 609 -14.75 -26.16 -10.74
N THR A 610 -15.08 -25.83 -11.99
CA THR A 610 -15.40 -26.83 -13.02
C THR A 610 -14.16 -27.62 -13.48
N MET A 611 -12.99 -27.01 -13.55
CA MET A 611 -11.77 -27.69 -13.99
C MET A 611 -11.09 -28.48 -12.87
N VAL A 612 -11.13 -28.00 -11.62
CA VAL A 612 -10.43 -28.65 -10.50
C VAL A 612 -11.37 -29.54 -9.68
N MET A 613 -12.44 -28.96 -9.12
CA MET A 613 -13.32 -29.69 -8.18
C MET A 613 -14.16 -30.77 -8.86
N HIS A 614 -14.58 -30.57 -10.12
CA HIS A 614 -15.37 -31.57 -10.84
C HIS A 614 -14.62 -32.89 -11.05
N ILE A 615 -13.30 -32.84 -11.28
CA ILE A 615 -12.46 -34.03 -11.44
C ILE A 615 -12.42 -34.82 -10.12
N GLY A 616 -12.27 -34.13 -8.99
CA GLY A 616 -12.28 -34.76 -7.66
C GLY A 616 -13.61 -35.42 -7.31
N LEU A 617 -14.74 -34.80 -7.69
CA LEU A 617 -16.09 -35.28 -7.38
C LEU A 617 -16.58 -36.43 -8.26
N SER A 618 -15.96 -36.69 -9.42
CA SER A 618 -16.42 -37.70 -10.37
C SER A 618 -16.07 -39.15 -9.96
N SER A 619 -15.15 -39.34 -9.02
CA SER A 619 -14.65 -40.66 -8.64
C SER A 619 -15.43 -41.27 -7.46
N LYS A 620 -15.83 -42.53 -7.58
CA LYS A 620 -16.53 -43.28 -6.50
C LYS A 620 -15.55 -44.19 -5.76
N GLY A 621 -15.66 -44.28 -4.43
CA GLY A 621 -14.90 -45.20 -3.58
C GLY A 621 -13.83 -44.55 -2.69
N PHE A 622 -13.10 -45.36 -1.91
CA PHE A 622 -12.07 -44.89 -0.96
C PHE A 622 -10.90 -44.16 -1.64
N PHE A 623 -10.49 -44.63 -2.83
CA PHE A 623 -9.50 -43.94 -3.66
C PHE A 623 -9.97 -42.53 -4.06
N GLY A 624 -11.28 -42.35 -4.27
CA GLY A 624 -11.87 -41.04 -4.55
C GLY A 624 -11.75 -40.06 -3.37
N PHE A 625 -11.81 -40.54 -2.13
CA PHE A 625 -11.59 -39.69 -0.95
C PHE A 625 -10.15 -39.15 -0.87
N LEU A 626 -9.16 -40.01 -1.12
CA LEU A 626 -7.75 -39.60 -1.15
C LEU A 626 -7.51 -38.59 -2.27
N MET A 627 -8.03 -38.87 -3.47
CA MET A 627 -7.88 -37.97 -4.61
C MET A 627 -8.59 -36.63 -4.37
N LEU A 628 -9.80 -36.64 -3.80
CA LEU A 628 -10.52 -35.42 -3.44
C LEU A 628 -9.73 -34.55 -2.45
N THR A 629 -9.04 -35.15 -1.48
CA THR A 629 -8.24 -34.41 -0.49
C THR A 629 -7.08 -33.67 -1.16
N ILE A 630 -6.36 -34.32 -2.08
CA ILE A 630 -5.25 -33.72 -2.82
C ILE A 630 -5.76 -32.61 -3.77
N VAL A 631 -6.85 -32.89 -4.50
CA VAL A 631 -7.48 -31.92 -5.40
C VAL A 631 -8.00 -30.71 -4.62
N PHE A 632 -8.61 -30.92 -3.46
CA PHE A 632 -9.08 -29.85 -2.59
C PHE A 632 -7.93 -29.00 -2.03
N PHE A 633 -6.80 -29.61 -1.67
CA PHE A 633 -5.62 -28.85 -1.26
C PHE A 633 -5.15 -27.91 -2.37
N PHE A 634 -5.05 -28.42 -3.60
CA PHE A 634 -4.66 -27.60 -4.76
C PHE A 634 -5.71 -26.51 -5.06
N PHE A 635 -7.00 -26.84 -5.01
CA PHE A 635 -8.10 -25.90 -5.13
C PHE A 635 -8.00 -24.77 -4.09
N ALA A 636 -7.75 -25.11 -2.82
CA ALA A 636 -7.62 -24.14 -1.73
C ALA A 636 -6.42 -23.20 -1.93
N VAL A 637 -5.26 -23.74 -2.31
CA VAL A 637 -4.06 -22.93 -2.58
C VAL A 637 -4.29 -21.98 -3.76
N LEU A 638 -4.85 -22.47 -4.87
CA LEU A 638 -5.15 -21.62 -6.03
C LEU A 638 -6.20 -20.55 -5.71
N THR A 639 -7.24 -20.91 -4.94
CA THR A 639 -8.28 -19.97 -4.52
C THR A 639 -7.68 -18.85 -3.66
N VAL A 640 -6.81 -19.19 -2.70
CA VAL A 640 -6.16 -18.17 -1.86
C VAL A 640 -5.19 -17.30 -2.66
N ALA A 641 -4.32 -17.91 -3.48
CA ALA A 641 -3.29 -17.17 -4.19
C ALA A 641 -3.85 -16.31 -5.33
N ILE A 642 -4.71 -16.86 -6.18
CA ILE A 642 -5.21 -16.19 -7.38
C ILE A 642 -6.47 -15.38 -7.06
N LEU A 643 -7.50 -16.02 -6.52
CA LEU A 643 -8.81 -15.37 -6.34
C LEU A 643 -8.82 -14.41 -5.14
N LEU A 644 -8.23 -14.76 -4.01
CA LEU A 644 -8.24 -13.86 -2.83
C LEU A 644 -7.14 -12.80 -2.88
N ILE A 645 -5.89 -13.18 -3.15
CA ILE A 645 -4.76 -12.22 -3.09
C ILE A 645 -4.68 -11.39 -4.38
N MET A 646 -4.51 -12.00 -5.55
CA MET A 646 -4.28 -11.22 -6.78
C MET A 646 -5.53 -10.46 -7.25
N GLU A 647 -6.66 -11.15 -7.40
CA GLU A 647 -7.92 -10.51 -7.79
C GLU A 647 -8.44 -9.56 -6.70
N GLY A 648 -8.30 -9.92 -5.42
CA GLY A 648 -8.65 -9.02 -4.31
C GLY A 648 -7.81 -7.74 -4.29
N LEU A 649 -6.49 -7.81 -4.54
CA LEU A 649 -5.64 -6.63 -4.65
C LEU A 649 -5.99 -5.77 -5.88
N SER A 650 -6.28 -6.41 -7.02
CA SER A 650 -6.73 -5.73 -8.24
C SER A 650 -8.03 -4.95 -7.98
N ALA A 651 -9.06 -5.61 -7.42
CA ALA A 651 -10.32 -4.97 -7.06
C ALA A 651 -10.14 -3.85 -6.01
N PHE A 652 -9.23 -4.03 -5.04
CA PHE A 652 -8.89 -2.99 -4.06
C PHE A 652 -8.34 -1.73 -4.74
N LEU A 653 -7.36 -1.88 -5.65
CA LEU A 653 -6.75 -0.75 -6.36
C LEU A 653 -7.74 -0.07 -7.31
N HIS A 654 -8.59 -0.84 -7.99
CA HIS A 654 -9.63 -0.27 -8.85
C HIS A 654 -10.71 0.49 -8.06
N ALA A 655 -11.14 -0.02 -6.90
CA ALA A 655 -12.05 0.70 -6.01
C ALA A 655 -11.41 2.00 -5.48
N LEU A 656 -10.10 1.98 -5.18
CA LEU A 656 -9.36 3.14 -4.70
C LEU A 656 -9.21 4.18 -5.81
N ARG A 657 -8.93 3.76 -7.04
CA ARG A 657 -8.88 4.63 -8.21
C ARG A 657 -10.20 5.38 -8.41
N LEU A 658 -11.34 4.69 -8.30
CA LEU A 658 -12.68 5.30 -8.39
C LEU A 658 -12.90 6.40 -7.34
N HIS A 659 -12.26 6.30 -6.17
CA HIS A 659 -12.34 7.35 -5.16
C HIS A 659 -11.43 8.53 -5.47
N TRP A 660 -10.19 8.27 -5.89
CA TRP A 660 -9.21 9.34 -6.15
C TRP A 660 -9.56 10.18 -7.37
N VAL A 661 -9.96 9.56 -8.48
CA VAL A 661 -10.17 10.31 -9.74
C VAL A 661 -11.63 10.66 -9.98
N GLU A 662 -12.57 9.75 -9.71
CA GLU A 662 -13.96 9.98 -10.05
C GLU A 662 -14.76 10.66 -8.92
N PHE A 663 -14.41 10.44 -7.65
CA PHE A 663 -15.08 11.04 -6.49
C PHE A 663 -14.40 12.31 -5.98
N GLN A 664 -13.10 12.25 -5.65
CA GLN A 664 -12.37 13.37 -5.03
C GLN A 664 -12.19 14.56 -5.98
N ASN A 665 -12.00 14.33 -7.29
CA ASN A 665 -11.83 15.40 -8.29
C ASN A 665 -13.03 16.39 -8.37
N LYS A 666 -14.16 16.10 -7.73
CA LYS A 666 -15.35 16.97 -7.75
C LYS A 666 -15.39 18.02 -6.64
N PHE A 667 -14.71 17.79 -5.53
CA PHE A 667 -14.77 18.70 -4.37
C PHE A 667 -13.47 18.85 -3.59
N TYR A 668 -12.51 17.94 -3.80
CA TYR A 668 -11.27 17.85 -3.05
C TYR A 668 -10.10 18.35 -3.89
N THR A 669 -9.50 19.45 -3.44
CA THR A 669 -8.40 20.14 -4.14
C THR A 669 -7.02 19.60 -3.78
N GLY A 670 -6.82 19.13 -2.55
CA GLY A 670 -5.66 18.30 -2.18
C GLY A 670 -4.28 19.00 -2.15
N GLN A 671 -4.22 20.32 -1.97
CA GLN A 671 -2.99 21.12 -1.98
C GLN A 671 -2.46 21.53 -0.59
N GLY A 672 -2.99 20.93 0.48
CA GLY A 672 -2.67 21.33 1.84
C GLY A 672 -1.38 20.73 2.41
N PHE A 673 -1.02 21.16 3.61
CA PHE A 673 0.12 20.63 4.37
C PHE A 673 -0.36 19.72 5.50
N LYS A 674 0.31 18.59 5.71
CA LYS A 674 -0.03 17.65 6.78
C LYS A 674 0.46 18.18 8.11
N PHE A 675 -0.42 18.19 9.12
CA PHE A 675 0.01 18.51 10.48
C PHE A 675 0.82 17.36 11.08
N LEU A 676 2.13 17.55 11.21
CA LEU A 676 3.04 16.64 11.91
C LEU A 676 3.47 17.27 13.25
N PRO A 677 2.80 16.96 14.37
CA PRO A 677 3.17 17.52 15.66
C PRO A 677 4.50 16.95 16.16
N PHE A 678 5.28 17.78 16.85
CA PHE A 678 6.45 17.32 17.59
C PHE A 678 6.00 16.42 18.76
N THR A 679 6.26 15.12 18.65
CA THR A 679 5.92 14.12 19.68
C THR A 679 7.07 13.14 19.86
N PHE A 680 7.26 12.68 21.11
CA PHE A 680 8.32 11.69 21.39
C PHE A 680 7.98 10.28 20.92
N GLU A 681 6.71 9.98 20.68
CA GLU A 681 6.26 8.64 20.28
C GLU A 681 6.80 8.26 18.89
N SER A 682 6.68 9.17 17.91
CA SER A 682 7.23 8.96 16.56
C SER A 682 8.75 8.80 16.54
N ILE A 683 9.45 9.53 17.42
CA ILE A 683 10.92 9.48 17.54
C ILE A 683 11.38 8.16 18.15
N LEU A 684 10.63 7.62 19.11
CA LEU A 684 10.96 6.35 19.78
C LEU A 684 10.71 5.15 18.89
N GLU A 685 9.66 5.18 18.08
CA GLU A 685 9.39 4.18 17.05
C GLU A 685 10.41 4.22 15.90
N GLY A 686 11.10 5.35 15.72
CA GLY A 686 12.07 5.55 14.64
C GLY A 686 11.47 5.88 13.28
N ARG A 687 10.24 6.41 13.26
CA ARG A 687 9.53 6.87 12.05
C ARG A 687 10.03 8.21 11.49
N PHE A 688 11.11 8.76 12.03
CA PHE A 688 11.67 10.05 11.62
C PHE A 688 12.74 9.93 10.53
N ASP A 689 13.05 8.72 10.06
CA ASP A 689 14.08 8.47 9.05
C ASP A 689 13.50 8.28 7.63
N GLU A 690 12.25 8.70 7.37
CA GLU A 690 11.67 8.86 6.02
C GLU A 690 11.17 10.28 5.76
#